data_AF-A0A4V6S732-F1
#
_entry.id   AF-A0A4V6S732-F1
#
_cell.length_a   1.000
_cell.length_b   1.000
_cell.length_c   1.000
_cell.angle_alpha   90.00
_cell.angle_beta   90.00
_cell.angle_gamma   90.00
#
_symmetry.space_group_name_H-M   'P 1'
#
loop_
_entity.id
_entity.type
_entity.pdbx_description
1 polymer ?
#
loop_
_entity_poly.entity_id
_entity_poly.type
_entity_poly.pdbx_seq_one_letter_code
_entity_poly.pdbx_strand_id
1 'polypeptide(L)'
;MHIGRIRNIIKPAVACIALAVFTAPGTVASAAAFEREGAPLDVVADWKFQQAHSTGSIDGGDLVIKDMSGNGNDLHMQTYGKNDYKLSDYVNWSSNSMNGDGGGSLKLNGDSDLAHKKDHPERRDPKGADFITASDAPINKEQFANGYTMEFVYYLPDDFNAGTDSWMGLAARQSTNSNMDEHEMGSMSLSVSNCKETQFKAANKDNESTMNTDDPNNGVTSWGVTMDHGGVWYHIAVVSDGTNVVTYTNGAKAFRNINKNGNGLYADPTDGRFRIGSSYYNDTFDTSQYNKDDFDKFLRGNLQEVRFSRGALARGNWIVPNPTDYLKDYGTNDRFVLDNPSVHTMAFLPDTQNAIRWVPTLMDRAIDQFDSEDSSLNLTNIVSLGDVVDNWDSDAQWQASSKVFGRMQKVGVPFLEQPGNHDYNGGRHGYGVPSLRKADNYLKHFGPDSDFGKYQKEHGFAYSPDGLSSYHLVDNGSYKYLVMNIDMGAVVSISSSASNDDMRWFEQVLKEHPNNPTVVVSHDIFKCSDSRPNEISLDDDSGYNGEAGDDEGAGSKIWNIVKRYNQVFMMYSGHNHGSGQMTLTNDAGNPVLGLLSDYQFAYNGGNAFFQYVGMDEANNKIAMRTYSPYSASLPVAERSFFDVNFLTGIGNTYDGSFDFAKRFAGYEHSSGYDTQQSVISLVRGIGALNGQTSASEVRKLYTALAALPDNVKAQFGDPSDSGSLAGRLAAAYNAAFPKPEQPDTKPGAGNQTGSQGGQSGSQQGQKGDGHGKGQTNAGPDATASTGADVVPVAVIAMMTILLAGVLVLIKREHHLSR
;
A
#
# COMPACT_ATOMS: atom_id res chain seq x y z
N MET A 1 30.00 -37.72 45.04
CA MET A 1 31.15 -38.08 45.91
C MET A 1 32.08 -36.88 45.99
N HIS A 2 32.48 -36.54 47.21
CA HIS A 2 33.59 -35.68 47.62
C HIS A 2 33.45 -34.15 47.68
N ILE A 3 33.71 -33.71 48.92
CA ILE A 3 33.68 -32.42 49.58
C ILE A 3 35.14 -32.04 49.87
N GLY A 4 35.48 -30.75 49.94
CA GLY A 4 36.62 -30.25 50.74
C GLY A 4 37.20 -28.94 50.18
N ARG A 5 36.80 -27.75 50.65
CA ARG A 5 37.15 -27.01 51.89
C ARG A 5 38.54 -26.32 51.92
N ILE A 6 38.47 -24.98 51.82
CA ILE A 6 38.95 -23.95 52.79
C ILE A 6 40.47 -23.81 53.05
N ARG A 7 41.01 -22.57 52.86
CA ARG A 7 41.60 -21.75 53.96
C ARG A 7 41.83 -20.27 53.63
N ASN A 8 41.34 -19.43 54.54
CA ASN A 8 41.48 -17.98 54.72
C ASN A 8 42.87 -17.56 55.22
N ILE A 9 43.30 -16.30 54.95
CA ILE A 9 44.10 -15.44 55.86
C ILE A 9 43.80 -13.93 55.64
N ILE A 10 43.18 -13.30 56.66
CA ILE A 10 43.40 -11.97 57.34
C ILE A 10 43.18 -10.60 56.61
N LYS A 11 42.40 -9.73 57.27
CA LYS A 11 42.07 -8.27 57.07
C LYS A 11 42.93 -7.38 58.03
N PRO A 12 43.09 -6.03 57.90
CA PRO A 12 41.99 -5.05 57.74
C PRO A 12 42.23 -3.68 57.01
N ALA A 13 41.09 -3.02 56.71
CA ALA A 13 40.82 -1.57 56.50
C ALA A 13 41.62 -0.80 55.42
N VAL A 14 41.02 -0.04 54.48
CA VAL A 14 40.17 1.16 54.66
C VAL A 14 39.24 1.34 53.44
N ALA A 15 38.13 2.04 53.68
CA ALA A 15 36.92 2.22 52.89
C ALA A 15 37.06 2.70 51.44
N CYS A 16 36.17 2.19 50.57
CA CYS A 16 35.39 2.97 49.61
C CYS A 16 34.11 2.21 49.24
N ILE A 17 33.01 2.95 49.15
CA ILE A 17 31.63 2.49 49.00
C ILE A 17 31.45 1.80 47.63
N ALA A 18 30.93 0.57 47.62
CA ALA A 18 30.44 -0.12 46.43
C ALA A 18 28.96 -0.46 46.62
N LEU A 19 28.10 0.13 45.79
CA LEU A 19 26.74 -0.36 45.59
C LEU A 19 26.78 -1.33 44.39
N ALA A 20 26.36 -2.57 44.63
CA ALA A 20 26.26 -3.61 43.63
C ALA A 20 25.10 -3.32 42.66
N VAL A 21 25.38 -3.41 41.35
CA VAL A 21 24.36 -3.56 40.31
C VAL A 21 24.47 -4.98 39.78
N PHE A 22 23.36 -5.71 39.84
CA PHE A 22 23.19 -7.00 39.19
C PHE A 22 23.44 -6.84 37.69
N THR A 23 24.36 -7.64 37.16
CA THR A 23 24.60 -7.80 35.73
C THR A 23 23.43 -8.56 35.10
N ALA A 24 22.59 -7.85 34.35
CA ALA A 24 21.80 -8.43 33.27
C ALA A 24 22.72 -8.64 32.03
N PRO A 25 22.42 -9.61 31.14
CA PRO A 25 23.26 -9.87 29.96
C PRO A 25 23.29 -8.64 29.06
N GLY A 26 24.49 -8.27 28.62
CA GLY A 26 24.73 -7.05 27.86
C GLY A 26 23.92 -7.00 26.57
N THR A 27 22.97 -6.08 26.52
CA THR A 27 22.63 -5.38 25.28
C THR A 27 23.89 -4.63 24.87
N VAL A 28 24.57 -5.11 23.83
CA VAL A 28 25.53 -4.29 23.09
C VAL A 28 24.70 -3.12 22.57
N ALA A 29 24.92 -1.93 23.14
CA ALA A 29 24.36 -0.72 22.60
C ALA A 29 24.90 -0.62 21.17
N SER A 30 24.02 -0.84 20.19
CA SER A 30 24.20 -0.33 18.84
C SER A 30 24.63 1.12 18.99
N ALA A 31 25.82 1.44 18.49
CA ALA A 31 26.26 2.81 18.41
C ALA A 31 25.24 3.53 17.54
N ALA A 32 24.34 4.29 18.17
CA ALA A 32 23.48 5.22 17.49
C ALA A 32 24.38 6.09 16.62
N ALA A 33 24.26 5.92 15.30
CA ALA A 33 24.77 6.88 14.34
C ALA A 33 24.13 8.21 14.74
N PHE A 34 24.93 9.10 15.33
CA PHE A 34 24.50 10.46 15.60
C PHE A 34 24.11 11.06 14.25
N GLU A 35 22.82 11.22 14.02
CA GLU A 35 22.29 12.15 13.03
C GLU A 35 22.92 13.51 13.33
N ARG A 36 23.93 13.90 12.55
CA ARG A 36 24.51 15.23 12.64
C ARG A 36 23.69 16.15 11.75
N GLU A 37 22.62 16.72 12.30
CA GLU A 37 22.11 17.97 11.75
C GLU A 37 23.25 19.01 11.76
N GLY A 38 23.64 19.49 10.58
CA GLY A 38 24.60 20.59 10.41
C GLY A 38 26.07 20.22 10.17
N ALA A 39 26.43 18.95 9.97
CA ALA A 39 27.73 18.62 9.37
C ALA A 39 27.71 18.91 7.86
N PRO A 40 28.80 19.44 7.26
CA PRO A 40 28.86 19.62 5.82
C PRO A 40 28.68 18.26 5.11
N LEU A 41 27.88 18.25 4.05
CA LEU A 41 27.62 17.05 3.26
C LEU A 41 28.93 16.55 2.64
N ASP A 42 29.26 15.28 2.87
CA ASP A 42 30.41 14.61 2.26
C ASP A 42 29.97 13.95 0.95
N VAL A 43 29.74 14.80 -0.06
CA VAL A 43 29.34 14.38 -1.41
C VAL A 43 30.56 13.85 -2.15
N VAL A 44 30.51 12.60 -2.59
CA VAL A 44 31.58 11.95 -3.36
C VAL A 44 31.47 12.27 -4.84
N ALA A 45 30.25 12.20 -5.39
CA ALA A 45 29.94 12.57 -6.77
C ALA A 45 28.53 13.17 -6.85
N ASP A 46 28.36 14.17 -7.71
CA ASP A 46 27.07 14.82 -8.00
C ASP A 46 26.97 15.06 -9.51
N TRP A 47 26.15 14.26 -10.20
CA TRP A 47 25.96 14.35 -11.64
C TRP A 47 24.59 14.91 -11.97
N LYS A 48 24.59 16.11 -12.57
CA LYS A 48 23.37 16.77 -13.05
C LYS A 48 23.22 16.51 -14.53
N PHE A 49 22.20 15.75 -14.89
CA PHE A 49 21.88 15.34 -16.26
C PHE A 49 21.18 16.48 -17.00
N GLN A 50 21.87 17.60 -17.13
CA GLN A 50 21.39 18.84 -17.73
C GLN A 50 22.43 19.37 -18.71
N GLN A 51 21.99 19.97 -19.82
CA GLN A 51 22.91 20.44 -20.87
C GLN A 51 23.94 21.44 -20.33
N ALA A 52 23.54 22.31 -19.41
CA ALA A 52 24.41 23.30 -18.78
C ALA A 52 25.55 22.70 -17.94
N HIS A 53 25.41 21.45 -17.50
CA HIS A 53 26.38 20.70 -16.70
C HIS A 53 27.13 19.65 -17.52
N SER A 54 27.17 19.81 -18.84
CA SER A 54 27.81 18.89 -19.77
C SER A 54 28.80 19.56 -20.72
N THR A 55 29.65 18.76 -21.35
CA THR A 55 30.52 19.14 -22.48
C THR A 55 30.48 18.05 -23.55
N GLY A 56 30.98 18.34 -24.75
CA GLY A 56 30.88 17.41 -25.89
C GLY A 56 29.49 17.44 -26.52
N SER A 57 29.14 16.38 -27.23
CA SER A 57 27.88 16.29 -27.97
C SER A 57 27.32 14.86 -27.97
N ILE A 58 25.99 14.73 -28.01
CA ILE A 58 25.33 13.42 -28.08
C ILE A 58 25.71 12.68 -29.37
N ASP A 59 25.54 13.32 -30.53
CA ASP A 59 25.83 12.67 -31.83
C ASP A 59 27.33 12.47 -32.09
N GLY A 60 28.20 13.20 -31.38
CA GLY A 60 29.63 12.95 -31.39
C GLY A 60 30.04 11.70 -30.59
N GLY A 61 29.15 11.16 -29.76
CA GLY A 61 29.46 10.06 -28.84
C GLY A 61 30.47 10.45 -27.75
N ASP A 62 30.68 11.74 -27.54
CA ASP A 62 31.72 12.31 -26.69
C ASP A 62 31.16 13.18 -25.55
N LEU A 63 29.87 13.03 -25.26
CA LEU A 63 29.20 13.76 -24.18
C LEU A 63 29.83 13.39 -22.82
N VAL A 64 30.10 14.40 -22.01
CA VAL A 64 30.59 14.26 -20.63
C VAL A 64 29.63 14.99 -19.71
N ILE A 65 29.12 14.30 -18.68
CA ILE A 65 28.37 14.90 -17.58
C ILE A 65 29.36 15.19 -16.44
N LYS A 66 29.47 16.45 -16.04
CA LYS A 66 30.46 16.89 -15.05
C LYS A 66 30.07 16.48 -13.64
N ASP A 67 31.07 16.14 -12.84
CA ASP A 67 30.93 15.96 -11.40
C ASP A 67 30.92 17.31 -10.68
N MET A 68 29.74 17.71 -10.24
CA MET A 68 29.46 18.96 -9.54
C MET A 68 29.96 18.97 -8.09
N SER A 69 30.38 17.83 -7.54
CA SER A 69 31.05 17.76 -6.24
C SER A 69 32.47 18.35 -6.28
N GLY A 70 33.08 18.41 -7.47
CA GLY A 70 34.44 18.88 -7.68
C GLY A 70 35.53 17.84 -7.38
N ASN A 71 35.15 16.57 -7.19
CA ASN A 71 36.07 15.48 -6.85
C ASN A 71 36.65 14.74 -8.07
N GLY A 72 36.30 15.16 -9.29
CA GLY A 72 36.87 14.62 -10.52
C GLY A 72 36.27 13.27 -10.95
N ASN A 73 35.01 13.02 -10.62
CA ASN A 73 34.30 11.79 -11.00
C ASN A 73 33.43 11.96 -12.24
N ASP A 74 33.88 12.71 -13.24
CA ASP A 74 33.11 12.98 -14.46
C ASP A 74 32.62 11.67 -15.12
N LEU A 75 31.41 11.70 -15.67
CA LEU A 75 30.80 10.61 -16.41
C LEU A 75 30.99 10.81 -17.91
N HIS A 76 31.57 9.84 -18.58
CA HIS A 76 31.79 9.83 -20.02
C HIS A 76 30.74 8.95 -20.70
N MET A 77 30.15 9.45 -21.78
CA MET A 77 29.26 8.67 -22.63
C MET A 77 30.01 7.47 -23.21
N GLN A 78 29.39 6.30 -23.15
CA GLN A 78 29.88 5.07 -23.75
C GLN A 78 28.82 4.58 -24.74
N THR A 79 29.22 4.39 -26.00
CA THR A 79 28.31 4.11 -27.12
C THR A 79 28.34 2.63 -27.52
N TYR A 80 27.20 2.12 -27.98
CA TYR A 80 27.00 0.71 -28.29
C TYR A 80 26.54 0.49 -29.74
N GLY A 81 26.72 -0.72 -30.26
CA GLY A 81 26.28 -1.10 -31.61
C GLY A 81 27.24 -0.68 -32.72
N LYS A 82 26.78 -0.78 -33.97
CA LYS A 82 27.62 -0.63 -35.18
C LYS A 82 27.82 0.80 -35.70
N ASN A 83 27.41 1.81 -34.93
CA ASN A 83 27.46 3.23 -35.34
C ASN A 83 26.73 3.53 -36.66
N ASP A 84 25.66 2.77 -36.96
CA ASP A 84 24.83 2.92 -38.17
C ASP A 84 23.54 3.72 -37.92
N TYR A 85 23.46 4.39 -36.77
CA TYR A 85 22.30 5.13 -36.28
C TYR A 85 22.72 6.48 -35.66
N LYS A 86 21.75 7.37 -35.43
CA LYS A 86 22.01 8.63 -34.72
C LYS A 86 21.81 8.43 -33.22
N LEU A 87 22.79 8.80 -32.41
CA LEU A 87 22.68 8.68 -30.94
C LEU A 87 21.54 9.54 -30.40
N SER A 88 21.24 10.68 -31.04
CA SER A 88 20.06 11.50 -30.74
C SER A 88 18.72 10.79 -30.93
N ASP A 89 18.65 9.59 -31.50
CA ASP A 89 17.39 8.83 -31.54
C ASP A 89 17.15 8.08 -30.21
N TYR A 90 18.21 7.87 -29.43
CA TYR A 90 18.21 7.07 -28.20
C TYR A 90 18.56 7.87 -26.93
N VAL A 91 19.27 8.99 -27.08
CA VAL A 91 19.67 9.87 -25.97
C VAL A 91 19.35 11.31 -26.34
N ASN A 92 18.59 12.04 -25.51
CA ASN A 92 18.18 13.41 -25.83
C ASN A 92 18.06 14.29 -24.60
N TRP A 93 18.40 15.57 -24.75
CA TRP A 93 18.02 16.58 -23.76
C TRP A 93 16.50 16.75 -23.73
N SER A 94 15.97 16.89 -22.53
CA SER A 94 14.56 17.13 -22.25
C SER A 94 14.44 18.36 -21.36
N SER A 95 13.42 19.19 -21.58
CA SER A 95 13.10 20.30 -20.68
C SER A 95 12.35 19.84 -19.43
N ASN A 96 11.94 18.57 -19.35
CA ASN A 96 11.22 18.03 -18.21
C ASN A 96 12.13 17.96 -16.98
N SER A 97 11.60 18.25 -15.81
CA SER A 97 12.31 18.17 -14.52
C SER A 97 11.28 18.00 -13.41
N MET A 98 11.67 17.37 -12.31
CA MET A 98 10.81 17.12 -11.14
C MET A 98 10.34 18.42 -10.50
N ASN A 99 11.21 19.43 -10.43
CA ASN A 99 10.97 20.72 -9.79
C ASN A 99 10.57 21.84 -10.77
N GLY A 100 10.58 21.58 -12.08
CA GLY A 100 10.24 22.58 -13.10
C GLY A 100 11.23 23.75 -13.21
N ASP A 101 12.48 23.58 -12.75
CA ASP A 101 13.49 24.64 -12.66
C ASP A 101 14.05 25.12 -14.01
N GLY A 102 13.67 24.45 -15.11
CA GLY A 102 14.12 24.77 -16.47
C GLY A 102 15.53 24.28 -16.81
N GLY A 103 16.24 23.63 -15.87
CA GLY A 103 17.52 22.95 -16.12
C GLY A 103 17.35 21.64 -16.89
N GLY A 104 16.16 21.05 -16.84
CA GLY A 104 15.77 19.89 -17.63
C GLY A 104 16.38 18.57 -17.14
N SER A 105 16.45 17.61 -18.04
CA SER A 105 16.90 16.24 -17.79
C SER A 105 17.50 15.61 -19.05
N LEU A 106 18.09 14.42 -18.91
CA LEU A 106 18.51 13.59 -20.04
C LEU A 106 17.55 12.41 -20.20
N LYS A 107 16.91 12.31 -21.37
CA LYS A 107 16.10 11.17 -21.78
C LYS A 107 17.00 10.06 -22.32
N LEU A 108 16.79 8.85 -21.82
CA LEU A 108 17.44 7.60 -22.25
C LEU A 108 16.37 6.65 -22.79
N ASN A 109 16.64 6.02 -23.93
CA ASN A 109 15.70 5.14 -24.62
C ASN A 109 16.44 4.11 -25.50
N GLY A 110 17.56 3.56 -25.01
CA GLY A 110 18.39 2.61 -25.75
C GLY A 110 17.66 1.32 -26.11
N ASP A 111 17.97 0.75 -27.28
CA ASP A 111 17.45 -0.54 -27.75
C ASP A 111 18.22 -1.69 -27.11
N SER A 112 17.53 -2.42 -26.24
CA SER A 112 18.06 -3.57 -25.50
C SER A 112 17.64 -4.92 -26.08
N ASP A 113 16.74 -4.96 -27.08
CA ASP A 113 16.12 -6.21 -27.59
C ASP A 113 17.14 -7.17 -28.21
N LEU A 114 18.32 -6.66 -28.57
CA LEU A 114 19.40 -7.42 -29.17
C LEU A 114 20.59 -7.65 -28.23
N ALA A 115 20.65 -7.00 -27.06
CA ALA A 115 21.81 -7.09 -26.17
C ALA A 115 22.02 -8.52 -25.62
N HIS A 116 20.94 -9.27 -25.37
CA HIS A 116 20.95 -10.58 -24.67
C HIS A 116 20.64 -11.80 -25.51
N LYS A 117 20.85 -11.73 -26.83
CA LYS A 117 20.70 -12.94 -27.66
C LYS A 117 21.89 -13.88 -27.43
N LYS A 118 21.85 -14.62 -26.32
CA LYS A 118 22.88 -15.59 -25.86
C LYS A 118 23.15 -16.66 -26.92
N ASP A 119 22.11 -17.18 -27.55
CA ASP A 119 22.23 -18.24 -28.57
C ASP A 119 22.51 -17.70 -29.99
N HIS A 120 22.50 -16.38 -30.16
CA HIS A 120 22.72 -15.71 -31.44
C HIS A 120 23.60 -14.46 -31.29
N PRO A 121 24.87 -14.60 -30.84
CA PRO A 121 25.78 -13.48 -30.63
C PRO A 121 26.00 -12.67 -31.92
N GLU A 122 25.88 -13.30 -33.10
CA GLU A 122 25.95 -12.63 -34.40
C GLU A 122 24.82 -11.62 -34.65
N ARG A 123 23.74 -11.72 -33.87
CA ARG A 123 22.57 -10.83 -33.92
C ARG A 123 22.59 -9.76 -32.83
N ARG A 124 23.61 -9.74 -31.96
CA ARG A 124 23.77 -8.69 -30.95
C ARG A 124 24.14 -7.38 -31.64
N ASP A 125 23.29 -6.37 -31.47
CA ASP A 125 23.49 -5.02 -32.01
C ASP A 125 22.74 -3.98 -31.16
N PRO A 126 23.09 -3.86 -29.87
CA PRO A 126 22.46 -2.89 -28.97
C PRO A 126 22.69 -1.46 -29.46
N LYS A 127 21.66 -0.61 -29.46
CA LYS A 127 21.75 0.77 -29.97
C LYS A 127 21.42 1.76 -28.88
N GLY A 128 22.37 2.60 -28.52
CA GLY A 128 22.23 3.57 -27.45
C GLY A 128 23.55 3.89 -26.78
N ALA A 129 23.44 4.54 -25.63
CA ALA A 129 24.57 4.86 -24.80
C ALA A 129 24.20 4.83 -23.32
N ASP A 130 25.21 4.57 -22.50
CA ASP A 130 25.19 4.79 -21.07
C ASP A 130 26.33 5.75 -20.67
N PHE A 131 26.51 5.93 -19.37
CA PHE A 131 27.52 6.85 -18.83
C PHE A 131 28.42 6.11 -17.84
N ILE A 132 29.73 6.18 -18.06
CA ILE A 132 30.72 5.49 -17.24
C ILE A 132 31.75 6.46 -16.67
N THR A 133 32.16 6.26 -15.43
CA THR A 133 33.25 7.05 -14.83
C THR A 133 34.58 6.84 -15.58
N ALA A 134 35.41 7.88 -15.63
CA ALA A 134 36.78 7.77 -16.14
C ALA A 134 37.56 6.67 -15.40
N SER A 135 38.53 6.01 -16.04
CA SER A 135 39.28 4.89 -15.44
C SER A 135 40.00 5.25 -14.14
N ASP A 136 40.45 6.50 -14.02
CA ASP A 136 41.17 7.04 -12.87
C ASP A 136 40.29 7.85 -11.91
N ALA A 137 38.97 7.93 -12.15
CA ALA A 137 38.02 8.61 -11.26
C ALA A 137 38.17 8.10 -9.82
N PRO A 138 38.35 8.99 -8.81
CA PRO A 138 38.56 8.57 -7.42
C PRO A 138 37.48 7.64 -6.86
N ILE A 139 36.21 7.84 -7.26
CA ILE A 139 35.08 7.02 -6.82
C ILE A 139 35.22 5.54 -7.19
N ASN A 140 35.97 5.20 -8.25
CA ASN A 140 36.18 3.80 -8.65
C ASN A 140 36.85 2.97 -7.56
N LYS A 141 37.58 3.62 -6.64
CA LYS A 141 38.27 2.99 -5.50
C LYS A 141 37.56 3.23 -4.16
N GLU A 142 36.47 3.98 -4.15
CA GLU A 142 35.72 4.27 -2.92
C GLU A 142 34.98 3.03 -2.43
N GLN A 143 35.13 2.73 -1.14
CA GLN A 143 34.53 1.56 -0.50
C GLN A 143 33.31 1.93 0.35
N PHE A 144 33.08 3.21 0.63
CA PHE A 144 31.99 3.69 1.47
C PHE A 144 31.93 2.97 2.83
N ALA A 145 33.09 2.76 3.45
CA ALA A 145 33.23 1.85 4.60
C ALA A 145 32.41 2.26 5.83
N ASN A 146 31.97 3.51 5.91
CA ASN A 146 31.14 4.05 7.00
C ASN A 146 29.69 4.33 6.55
N GLY A 147 29.21 3.60 5.54
CA GLY A 147 27.90 3.80 4.94
C GLY A 147 27.90 4.79 3.77
N TYR A 148 26.75 4.92 3.13
CA TYR A 148 26.56 5.74 1.94
C TYR A 148 25.10 6.15 1.76
N THR A 149 24.89 7.18 0.96
CA THR A 149 23.58 7.52 0.43
C THR A 149 23.72 7.73 -1.08
N MET A 150 22.98 6.94 -1.86
CA MET A 150 22.89 7.06 -3.31
C MET A 150 21.51 7.54 -3.69
N GLU A 151 21.43 8.63 -4.42
CA GLU A 151 20.16 9.27 -4.75
C GLU A 151 20.00 9.42 -6.25
N PHE A 152 18.79 9.19 -6.74
CA PHE A 152 18.42 9.28 -8.15
C PHE A 152 17.11 10.06 -8.26
N VAL A 153 17.10 11.11 -9.08
CA VAL A 153 15.89 11.79 -9.53
C VAL A 153 15.56 11.29 -10.92
N TYR A 154 14.59 10.39 -10.97
CA TYR A 154 14.29 9.55 -12.13
C TYR A 154 12.83 9.69 -12.57
N TYR A 155 12.60 9.80 -13.88
CA TYR A 155 11.27 9.80 -14.48
C TYR A 155 10.99 8.43 -15.10
N LEU A 156 10.01 7.73 -14.56
CA LEU A 156 9.50 6.48 -15.14
C LEU A 156 8.60 6.82 -16.35
N PRO A 157 8.83 6.22 -17.54
CA PRO A 157 7.98 6.48 -18.70
C PRO A 157 6.52 6.11 -18.44
N ASP A 158 5.60 6.81 -19.10
CA ASP A 158 4.15 6.58 -19.01
C ASP A 158 3.70 5.30 -19.74
N ASP A 159 4.57 4.74 -20.58
CA ASP A 159 4.36 3.54 -21.37
C ASP A 159 5.38 2.44 -21.03
N PHE A 160 5.74 2.32 -19.75
CA PHE A 160 6.52 1.19 -19.24
C PHE A 160 5.86 -0.14 -19.61
N ASN A 161 6.65 -1.08 -20.12
CA ASN A 161 6.21 -2.42 -20.49
C ASN A 161 7.15 -3.47 -19.88
N ALA A 162 6.63 -4.40 -19.08
CA ALA A 162 7.44 -5.37 -18.36
C ALA A 162 8.21 -6.32 -19.31
N GLY A 163 7.67 -6.63 -20.48
CA GLY A 163 8.36 -7.48 -21.47
C GLY A 163 9.63 -6.85 -22.05
N THR A 164 9.65 -5.52 -22.20
CA THR A 164 10.76 -4.79 -22.84
C THR A 164 11.62 -4.00 -21.86
N ASP A 165 11.03 -3.44 -20.80
CA ASP A 165 11.69 -2.51 -19.87
C ASP A 165 12.11 -3.15 -18.53
N SER A 166 11.61 -4.35 -18.19
CA SER A 166 12.00 -5.02 -16.92
C SER A 166 13.50 -5.20 -16.82
N TRP A 167 14.03 -4.99 -15.61
CA TRP A 167 15.45 -5.09 -15.26
C TRP A 167 16.36 -4.03 -15.87
N MET A 168 15.79 -2.95 -16.41
CA MET A 168 16.56 -1.78 -16.85
C MET A 168 17.39 -1.18 -15.70
N GLY A 169 18.69 -0.93 -15.95
CA GLY A 169 19.64 -0.52 -14.92
C GLY A 169 19.71 0.99 -14.72
N LEU A 170 19.46 1.47 -13.50
CA LEU A 170 19.72 2.85 -13.09
C LEU A 170 21.21 3.07 -12.86
N ALA A 171 21.85 2.16 -12.15
CA ALA A 171 23.28 2.18 -11.88
C ALA A 171 23.86 0.79 -11.70
N ALA A 172 25.13 0.63 -12.04
CA ALA A 172 25.91 -0.56 -11.71
C ALA A 172 27.35 -0.16 -11.35
N ARG A 173 28.04 -1.03 -10.62
CA ARG A 173 29.49 -0.96 -10.42
C ARG A 173 30.14 -2.17 -11.05
N GLN A 174 31.01 -1.94 -12.02
CA GLN A 174 31.73 -3.00 -12.70
C GLN A 174 32.58 -3.80 -11.70
N SER A 175 32.80 -5.06 -12.04
CA SER A 175 33.70 -5.91 -11.29
C SER A 175 34.19 -7.06 -12.18
N THR A 176 35.46 -7.38 -11.99
CA THR A 176 36.14 -8.56 -12.50
C THR A 176 36.33 -9.63 -11.41
N ASN A 177 35.81 -9.44 -10.20
CA ASN A 177 35.93 -10.45 -9.15
C ASN A 177 34.93 -10.18 -8.01
N SER A 178 33.63 -10.23 -8.32
CA SER A 178 32.57 -10.01 -7.33
C SER A 178 32.09 -11.34 -6.73
N ASN A 179 31.86 -11.36 -5.42
CA ASN A 179 31.14 -12.43 -4.75
C ASN A 179 29.65 -12.09 -4.52
N MET A 180 29.13 -11.06 -5.17
CA MET A 180 27.68 -10.80 -5.17
C MET A 180 26.93 -12.03 -5.70
N ASP A 181 25.75 -12.35 -5.15
CA ASP A 181 24.94 -13.53 -5.52
C ASP A 181 24.57 -13.57 -7.03
N GLU A 182 24.61 -12.41 -7.69
CA GLU A 182 24.52 -12.25 -9.15
C GLU A 182 25.75 -11.47 -9.65
N HIS A 183 26.93 -12.03 -9.42
CA HIS A 183 28.23 -11.42 -9.77
C HIS A 183 28.39 -11.02 -11.24
N GLU A 184 27.61 -11.58 -12.15
CA GLU A 184 27.51 -11.17 -13.55
C GLU A 184 27.12 -9.70 -13.64
N MET A 185 26.28 -9.21 -12.72
CA MET A 185 25.89 -7.80 -12.63
C MET A 185 26.96 -6.88 -11.99
N GLY A 186 28.15 -7.41 -11.74
CA GLY A 186 29.28 -6.68 -11.17
C GLY A 186 29.30 -6.73 -9.65
N SER A 187 29.79 -5.67 -9.02
CA SER A 187 29.89 -5.56 -7.55
C SER A 187 28.74 -4.81 -6.90
N MET A 188 27.95 -4.09 -7.69
CA MET A 188 26.72 -3.42 -7.27
C MET A 188 25.79 -3.27 -8.48
N SER A 189 24.49 -3.42 -8.28
CA SER A 189 23.45 -3.18 -9.27
C SER A 189 22.24 -2.52 -8.63
N LEU A 190 21.66 -1.54 -9.32
CA LEU A 190 20.37 -0.92 -9.05
C LEU A 190 19.54 -0.94 -10.33
N SER A 191 18.49 -1.75 -10.36
CA SER A 191 17.62 -1.93 -11.54
C SER A 191 16.15 -1.75 -11.22
N VAL A 192 15.31 -1.48 -12.22
CA VAL A 192 13.85 -1.43 -12.09
C VAL A 192 13.25 -2.76 -12.53
N SER A 193 12.51 -3.45 -11.67
CA SER A 193 11.93 -4.77 -11.93
C SER A 193 10.70 -4.71 -12.85
N ASN A 194 10.17 -5.88 -13.22
CA ASN A 194 8.88 -6.02 -13.90
C ASN A 194 7.70 -5.41 -13.10
N CYS A 195 7.77 -5.45 -11.76
CA CYS A 195 6.78 -4.82 -10.88
C CYS A 195 7.10 -3.35 -10.56
N LYS A 196 8.00 -2.71 -11.33
CA LYS A 196 8.39 -1.29 -11.16
C LYS A 196 9.00 -0.98 -9.78
N GLU A 197 9.54 -1.99 -9.10
CA GLU A 197 10.29 -1.82 -7.87
C GLU A 197 11.78 -1.65 -8.21
N THR A 198 12.49 -0.82 -7.44
CA THR A 198 13.94 -0.81 -7.56
C THR A 198 14.53 -2.01 -6.84
N GLN A 199 15.45 -2.73 -7.45
CA GLN A 199 16.22 -3.79 -6.82
C GLN A 199 17.66 -3.33 -6.63
N PHE A 200 18.14 -3.27 -5.40
CA PHE A 200 19.53 -2.99 -5.07
C PHE A 200 20.23 -4.25 -4.56
N LYS A 201 21.33 -4.61 -5.22
CA LYS A 201 22.25 -5.68 -4.83
C LYS A 201 23.67 -5.16 -4.78
N ALA A 202 24.46 -5.61 -3.80
CA ALA A 202 25.87 -5.30 -3.73
C ALA A 202 26.65 -6.35 -2.93
N ALA A 203 27.91 -6.56 -3.32
CA ALA A 203 28.91 -7.14 -2.41
C ALA A 203 29.39 -6.06 -1.44
N ASN A 204 29.54 -6.40 -0.16
CA ASN A 204 30.06 -5.47 0.85
C ASN A 204 31.54 -5.12 0.58
N LYS A 205 32.12 -4.18 1.35
CA LYS A 205 33.51 -3.74 1.12
C LYS A 205 34.56 -4.86 1.16
N ASP A 206 34.25 -5.95 1.87
CA ASP A 206 35.13 -7.11 2.07
C ASP A 206 34.92 -8.18 0.99
N ASN A 207 34.09 -7.90 -0.02
CA ASN A 207 33.68 -8.81 -1.08
C ASN A 207 33.04 -10.10 -0.54
N GLU A 208 32.25 -9.99 0.51
CA GLU A 208 31.47 -11.10 1.04
C GLU A 208 30.05 -11.09 0.45
N SER A 209 29.58 -12.27 0.08
CA SER A 209 28.18 -12.50 -0.27
C SER A 209 27.34 -12.60 1.00
N THR A 210 26.14 -12.02 1.00
CA THR A 210 25.23 -12.07 2.15
C THR A 210 24.23 -13.23 2.08
N MET A 211 24.59 -14.33 1.42
CA MET A 211 23.76 -15.52 1.18
C MET A 211 23.06 -16.07 2.44
N ASN A 212 21.85 -15.60 2.72
CA ASN A 212 20.79 -16.38 3.36
C ASN A 212 19.40 -15.79 3.04
N THR A 213 18.68 -16.39 2.10
CA THR A 213 17.30 -16.04 1.71
C THR A 213 16.26 -16.25 2.80
N ASP A 214 16.63 -16.96 3.89
CA ASP A 214 15.69 -17.49 4.87
C ASP A 214 15.58 -16.62 6.13
N ASP A 215 16.55 -15.73 6.39
CA ASP A 215 16.48 -14.79 7.50
C ASP A 215 15.93 -13.45 6.98
N PRO A 216 14.71 -13.02 7.37
CA PRO A 216 14.22 -11.69 7.03
C PRO A 216 15.12 -10.55 7.57
N ASN A 217 16.05 -10.87 8.48
CA ASN A 217 17.10 -9.99 8.98
C ASN A 217 18.46 -10.16 8.26
N ASN A 218 18.54 -10.92 7.17
CA ASN A 218 19.77 -11.15 6.39
C ASN A 218 19.48 -11.19 4.87
N GLY A 219 18.64 -10.28 4.38
CA GLY A 219 18.36 -10.16 2.94
C GLY A 219 19.63 -9.88 2.13
N VAL A 220 19.71 -10.50 0.94
CA VAL A 220 20.77 -10.26 -0.07
C VAL A 220 20.48 -9.07 -0.98
N THR A 221 19.27 -8.54 -0.88
CA THR A 221 18.72 -7.54 -1.79
C THR A 221 17.92 -6.53 -0.99
N SER A 222 18.08 -5.24 -1.32
CA SER A 222 17.20 -4.18 -0.83
C SER A 222 16.27 -3.75 -1.96
N TRP A 223 14.97 -4.02 -1.79
CA TRP A 223 13.95 -3.62 -2.76
C TRP A 223 13.39 -2.26 -2.41
N GLY A 224 12.90 -1.50 -3.39
CA GLY A 224 12.13 -0.28 -3.20
C GLY A 224 10.63 -0.58 -3.11
N VAL A 225 9.84 0.44 -2.75
CA VAL A 225 8.39 0.40 -2.97
C VAL A 225 8.12 0.59 -4.46
N THR A 226 7.10 -0.11 -4.98
CA THR A 226 6.66 0.00 -6.38
C THR A 226 6.43 1.45 -6.82
N MET A 227 6.79 1.73 -8.08
CA MET A 227 6.49 2.97 -8.79
C MET A 227 5.24 2.79 -9.67
N ASP A 228 4.07 2.68 -9.04
CA ASP A 228 2.83 2.25 -9.73
C ASP A 228 2.37 3.20 -10.85
N HIS A 229 2.72 4.48 -10.78
CA HIS A 229 2.36 5.48 -11.78
C HIS A 229 3.51 5.74 -12.76
N GLY A 230 3.31 5.42 -14.04
CA GLY A 230 4.15 5.91 -15.12
C GLY A 230 3.93 7.41 -15.38
N GLY A 231 4.87 8.05 -16.06
CA GLY A 231 4.75 9.43 -16.48
C GLY A 231 4.99 10.47 -15.38
N VAL A 232 5.65 10.07 -14.29
CA VAL A 232 5.94 10.93 -13.14
C VAL A 232 7.39 10.77 -12.67
N TRP A 233 7.82 11.74 -11.88
CA TRP A 233 9.14 11.76 -11.26
C TRP A 233 9.14 11.04 -9.92
N TYR A 234 10.21 10.29 -9.68
CA TYR A 234 10.51 9.59 -8.45
C TYR A 234 11.88 10.02 -7.91
N HIS A 235 11.93 10.27 -6.62
CA HIS A 235 13.18 10.30 -5.85
C HIS A 235 13.42 8.90 -5.29
N ILE A 236 14.54 8.30 -5.66
CA ILE A 236 14.99 7.00 -5.16
C ILE A 236 16.23 7.27 -4.30
N ALA A 237 16.26 6.72 -3.09
CA ALA A 237 17.43 6.78 -2.23
C ALA A 237 17.81 5.39 -1.70
N VAL A 238 19.05 4.97 -1.90
CA VAL A 238 19.63 3.78 -1.26
C VAL A 238 20.53 4.26 -0.14
N VAL A 239 20.19 3.93 1.11
CA VAL A 239 20.86 4.43 2.30
C VAL A 239 21.47 3.27 3.07
N SER A 240 22.79 3.31 3.25
CA SER A 240 23.53 2.43 4.15
C SER A 240 24.02 3.18 5.39
N ASP A 241 23.68 2.66 6.56
CA ASP A 241 24.22 3.13 7.86
C ASP A 241 25.54 2.43 8.24
N GLY A 242 26.11 1.65 7.32
CA GLY A 242 27.29 0.81 7.56
C GLY A 242 26.96 -0.61 8.06
N THR A 243 25.69 -0.92 8.33
CA THR A 243 25.22 -2.28 8.68
C THR A 243 24.01 -2.68 7.85
N ASN A 244 23.02 -1.81 7.77
CA ASN A 244 21.78 -1.99 7.03
C ASN A 244 21.87 -1.23 5.70
N VAL A 245 21.20 -1.74 4.66
CA VAL A 245 20.92 -1.01 3.43
C VAL A 245 19.42 -0.98 3.23
N VAL A 246 18.88 0.24 3.07
CA VAL A 246 17.45 0.49 2.92
C VAL A 246 17.23 1.30 1.66
N THR A 247 16.27 0.86 0.84
CA THR A 247 15.83 1.62 -0.32
C THR A 247 14.58 2.41 0.01
N TYR A 248 14.54 3.65 -0.48
CA TYR A 248 13.40 4.55 -0.37
C TYR A 248 12.91 4.96 -1.76
N THR A 249 11.59 4.92 -1.96
CA THR A 249 10.92 5.45 -3.16
C THR A 249 10.01 6.59 -2.72
N ASN A 250 10.25 7.81 -3.18
CA ASN A 250 9.58 9.03 -2.72
C ASN A 250 9.50 9.17 -1.19
N GLY A 251 10.55 8.73 -0.48
CA GLY A 251 10.60 8.72 0.99
C GLY A 251 9.82 7.58 1.65
N ALA A 252 9.12 6.73 0.89
CA ALA A 252 8.57 5.46 1.40
C ALA A 252 9.73 4.53 1.74
N LYS A 253 9.83 4.13 3.00
CA LYS A 253 10.80 3.10 3.40
C LYS A 253 10.33 1.76 2.88
N ALA A 254 11.15 1.04 2.13
CA ALA A 254 10.81 -0.31 1.74
C ALA A 254 10.86 -1.29 2.93
N PHE A 255 10.14 -2.40 2.81
CA PHE A 255 10.06 -3.43 3.86
C PHE A 255 11.02 -4.62 3.63
N ARG A 256 11.55 -4.77 2.40
CA ARG A 256 12.52 -5.83 2.05
C ARG A 256 13.92 -5.22 1.93
N ASN A 257 14.66 -5.24 3.03
CA ASN A 257 15.96 -4.54 3.17
C ASN A 257 17.09 -5.52 3.49
N ILE A 258 18.33 -5.07 3.26
CA ILE A 258 19.53 -5.74 3.76
C ILE A 258 19.72 -5.29 5.21
N ASN A 259 19.53 -6.18 6.18
CA ASN A 259 19.55 -5.82 7.60
C ASN A 259 20.85 -6.23 8.34
N LYS A 260 21.80 -6.85 7.62
CA LYS A 260 23.13 -7.27 8.09
C LYS A 260 24.13 -7.24 6.94
N ASN A 261 25.40 -7.06 7.26
CA ASN A 261 26.52 -7.11 6.30
C ASN A 261 26.44 -6.07 5.15
N GLY A 262 25.68 -4.98 5.32
CA GLY A 262 25.64 -3.84 4.39
C GLY A 262 26.82 -2.87 4.52
N ASN A 263 27.96 -3.33 5.02
CA ASN A 263 29.13 -2.50 5.33
C ASN A 263 29.90 -2.11 4.06
N GLY A 264 29.56 -0.94 3.51
CA GLY A 264 30.22 -0.38 2.33
C GLY A 264 29.97 -1.20 1.06
N LEU A 265 30.82 -0.97 0.05
CA LEU A 265 30.72 -1.59 -1.26
C LEU A 265 32.08 -2.13 -1.68
N TYR A 266 32.09 -3.31 -2.29
CA TYR A 266 33.30 -3.83 -2.91
C TYR A 266 33.74 -2.89 -4.03
N ALA A 267 35.03 -2.56 -4.03
CA ALA A 267 35.69 -1.75 -5.04
C ALA A 267 36.74 -2.60 -5.72
N ASP A 268 36.45 -3.08 -6.93
CA ASP A 268 37.40 -3.92 -7.65
C ASP A 268 38.67 -3.11 -7.98
N PRO A 269 39.87 -3.56 -7.54
CA PRO A 269 41.12 -2.87 -7.84
C PRO A 269 41.48 -2.86 -9.35
N THR A 270 40.90 -3.75 -10.15
CA THR A 270 41.11 -3.89 -11.59
C THR A 270 40.20 -2.95 -12.38
N ASP A 271 38.89 -3.00 -12.12
CA ASP A 271 37.89 -2.18 -12.81
C ASP A 271 36.62 -1.99 -11.95
N GLY A 272 36.69 -1.03 -11.03
CA GLY A 272 35.58 -0.65 -10.13
C GLY A 272 34.76 0.54 -10.63
N ARG A 273 34.72 0.79 -11.95
CA ARG A 273 34.00 1.93 -12.54
C ARG A 273 32.49 1.86 -12.32
N PHE A 274 31.85 3.01 -12.19
CA PHE A 274 30.40 3.13 -12.09
C PHE A 274 29.80 3.37 -13.47
N ARG A 275 28.69 2.69 -13.76
CA ARG A 275 27.83 2.89 -14.93
C ARG A 275 26.49 3.45 -14.49
N ILE A 276 25.99 4.45 -15.21
CA ILE A 276 24.69 5.08 -15.00
C ILE A 276 23.90 4.98 -16.30
N GLY A 277 22.66 4.50 -16.23
CA GLY A 277 21.78 4.35 -17.39
C GLY A 277 21.88 3.00 -18.11
N SER A 278 22.56 2.00 -17.54
CA SER A 278 22.53 0.61 -17.98
C SER A 278 22.84 -0.32 -16.80
N SER A 279 22.48 -1.60 -16.94
CA SER A 279 22.99 -2.67 -16.07
C SER A 279 24.27 -3.26 -16.64
N TYR A 280 25.29 -3.49 -15.80
CA TYR A 280 26.46 -4.27 -16.17
C TYR A 280 26.10 -5.75 -16.24
N TYR A 281 26.64 -6.53 -17.18
CA TYR A 281 26.37 -7.99 -17.22
C TYR A 281 27.49 -8.76 -17.91
N ASN A 282 28.30 -9.53 -17.17
CA ASN A 282 29.35 -10.40 -17.71
C ASN A 282 28.93 -11.88 -17.70
N ASP A 283 28.53 -12.39 -18.87
CA ASP A 283 27.93 -13.73 -19.05
C ASP A 283 28.95 -14.90 -19.12
N THR A 284 30.24 -14.59 -19.25
CA THR A 284 31.28 -15.60 -19.43
C THR A 284 31.71 -16.26 -18.12
N PHE A 285 31.30 -15.70 -16.97
CA PHE A 285 31.88 -15.98 -15.65
C PHE A 285 33.40 -15.81 -15.61
N ASP A 286 34.01 -15.34 -16.70
CA ASP A 286 35.43 -15.14 -16.91
C ASP A 286 35.68 -13.64 -17.02
N THR A 287 36.13 -13.12 -15.91
CA THR A 287 36.30 -11.71 -15.70
C THR A 287 37.49 -11.11 -16.44
N SER A 288 38.27 -11.95 -17.14
CA SER A 288 39.32 -11.54 -18.07
C SER A 288 38.85 -11.32 -19.51
N GLN A 289 37.60 -11.68 -19.83
CA GLN A 289 37.02 -11.65 -21.18
C GLN A 289 35.96 -10.57 -21.39
N TYR A 290 35.96 -9.51 -20.58
CA TYR A 290 34.99 -8.42 -20.69
C TYR A 290 34.92 -7.84 -22.12
N ASN A 291 33.72 -7.87 -22.70
CA ASN A 291 33.37 -7.15 -23.91
C ASN A 291 32.63 -5.86 -23.52
N LYS A 292 32.97 -4.74 -24.17
CA LYS A 292 32.29 -3.46 -23.92
C LYS A 292 30.77 -3.53 -24.13
N ASP A 293 30.28 -4.49 -24.91
CA ASP A 293 28.87 -4.73 -25.20
C ASP A 293 28.18 -5.68 -24.19
N ASP A 294 28.89 -6.06 -23.11
CA ASP A 294 28.41 -6.89 -22.00
C ASP A 294 27.66 -6.02 -20.96
N PHE A 295 26.37 -5.82 -21.20
CA PHE A 295 25.42 -5.09 -20.34
C PHE A 295 24.04 -5.77 -20.46
N ASP A 296 23.17 -5.75 -19.44
CA ASP A 296 21.84 -6.39 -19.52
C ASP A 296 20.82 -5.53 -20.30
N LYS A 297 20.38 -4.43 -19.71
CA LYS A 297 19.44 -3.51 -20.35
C LYS A 297 19.85 -2.06 -20.15
N PHE A 298 19.56 -1.24 -21.15
CA PHE A 298 19.60 0.21 -21.00
C PHE A 298 18.47 0.69 -20.11
N LEU A 299 18.71 1.78 -19.40
CA LEU A 299 17.65 2.55 -18.77
C LEU A 299 16.75 3.18 -19.83
N ARG A 300 15.45 3.09 -19.62
CA ARG A 300 14.46 3.88 -20.34
C ARG A 300 13.81 4.88 -19.38
N GLY A 301 13.78 6.16 -19.74
CA GLY A 301 13.20 7.21 -18.89
C GLY A 301 14.00 8.50 -18.94
N ASN A 302 13.91 9.33 -17.89
CA ASN A 302 14.76 10.52 -17.77
C ASN A 302 15.53 10.52 -16.44
N LEU A 303 16.78 10.93 -16.49
CA LEU A 303 17.57 11.24 -15.30
C LEU A 303 17.74 12.75 -15.17
N GLN A 304 17.52 13.29 -13.97
CA GLN A 304 17.77 14.70 -13.67
C GLN A 304 19.04 14.88 -12.83
N GLU A 305 19.17 14.12 -11.74
CA GLU A 305 20.33 14.21 -10.84
C GLU A 305 20.62 12.84 -10.23
N VAL A 306 21.90 12.50 -10.13
CA VAL A 306 22.41 11.32 -9.41
C VAL A 306 23.51 11.77 -8.47
N ARG A 307 23.36 11.51 -7.18
CA ARG A 307 24.31 11.97 -6.14
C ARG A 307 24.68 10.85 -5.19
N PHE A 308 25.99 10.61 -5.05
CA PHE A 308 26.54 9.64 -4.11
C PHE A 308 27.29 10.37 -3.00
N SER A 309 26.94 10.08 -1.75
CA SER A 309 27.53 10.69 -0.55
C SER A 309 28.04 9.63 0.42
N ARG A 310 29.05 9.97 1.22
CA ARG A 310 29.48 9.11 2.34
C ARG A 310 28.50 9.24 3.50
N GLY A 311 28.22 8.10 4.14
CA GLY A 311 27.33 7.98 5.30
C GLY A 311 25.84 7.99 4.96
N ALA A 312 25.03 7.59 5.95
CA ALA A 312 23.58 7.70 5.89
C ALA A 312 23.15 9.15 6.09
N LEU A 313 22.59 9.78 5.06
CA LEU A 313 22.08 11.14 5.12
C LEU A 313 20.67 11.15 5.74
N ALA A 314 20.45 12.09 6.65
CA ALA A 314 19.10 12.45 7.09
C ALA A 314 18.29 13.01 5.92
N ARG A 315 16.96 12.78 5.92
CA ARG A 315 16.06 13.17 4.83
C ARG A 315 16.13 14.65 4.45
N GLY A 316 16.29 15.53 5.44
CA GLY A 316 16.43 16.97 5.20
C GLY A 316 17.62 17.37 4.33
N ASN A 317 18.59 16.46 4.15
CA ASN A 317 19.79 16.64 3.34
C ASN A 317 19.73 15.92 1.99
N TRP A 318 18.66 15.18 1.67
CA TRP A 318 18.47 14.53 0.38
C TRP A 318 18.32 15.57 -0.75
N ILE A 319 18.53 15.15 -2.01
CA ILE A 319 18.30 15.99 -3.21
C ILE A 319 16.88 16.54 -3.16
N VAL A 320 15.94 15.70 -2.76
CA VAL A 320 14.53 16.05 -2.54
C VAL A 320 14.21 15.84 -1.06
N PRO A 321 14.25 16.89 -0.23
CA PRO A 321 14.04 16.75 1.22
C PRO A 321 12.63 16.27 1.61
N ASN A 322 11.62 16.68 0.84
CA ASN A 322 10.21 16.31 1.02
C ASN A 322 9.67 15.62 -0.24
N PRO A 323 10.12 14.39 -0.55
CA PRO A 323 9.75 13.74 -1.80
C PRO A 323 8.25 13.38 -1.87
N THR A 324 7.59 13.34 -0.71
CA THR A 324 6.14 13.14 -0.60
C THR A 324 5.32 14.30 -1.13
N ASP A 325 5.88 15.51 -1.25
CA ASP A 325 5.16 16.67 -1.83
C ASP A 325 4.89 16.46 -3.34
N TYR A 326 5.57 15.49 -3.96
CA TYR A 326 5.40 15.10 -5.36
C TYR A 326 4.45 13.90 -5.52
N LEU A 327 4.16 13.21 -4.42
CA LEU A 327 3.06 12.25 -4.36
C LEU A 327 1.79 13.07 -4.16
N LYS A 328 1.00 13.20 -5.23
CA LYS A 328 -0.26 13.98 -5.23
C LYS A 328 -1.34 13.25 -4.41
N ASP A 329 -2.51 13.01 -4.99
CA ASP A 329 -3.66 12.37 -4.34
C ASP A 329 -3.39 10.88 -4.03
N TYR A 330 -2.53 10.58 -3.04
CA TYR A 330 -2.24 9.22 -2.57
C TYR A 330 -3.41 8.65 -1.74
N GLY A 331 -3.94 9.47 -0.83
CA GLY A 331 -5.04 9.04 0.02
C GLY A 331 -5.51 10.08 1.03
N THR A 332 -6.50 9.69 1.84
CA THR A 332 -7.05 10.51 2.93
C THR A 332 -7.04 9.77 4.27
N ASN A 333 -7.15 10.53 5.36
CA ASN A 333 -7.20 10.00 6.72
C ASN A 333 -8.60 10.08 7.34
N ASP A 334 -9.62 10.11 6.49
CA ASP A 334 -11.01 10.09 6.93
C ASP A 334 -11.34 8.77 7.62
N ARG A 335 -12.23 8.80 8.61
CA ARG A 335 -12.77 7.58 9.22
C ARG A 335 -13.73 6.92 8.26
N PHE A 336 -13.80 5.59 8.29
CA PHE A 336 -14.82 4.89 7.52
C PHE A 336 -16.22 5.24 8.06
N VAL A 337 -17.09 5.67 7.16
CA VAL A 337 -18.50 5.94 7.45
C VAL A 337 -19.31 5.40 6.27
N LEU A 338 -20.38 4.65 6.56
CA LEU A 338 -21.31 4.20 5.54
C LEU A 338 -22.03 5.41 4.91
N ASP A 339 -22.20 5.37 3.58
CA ASP A 339 -22.96 6.39 2.85
C ASP A 339 -24.39 6.53 3.43
N ASN A 340 -25.02 5.42 3.83
CA ASN A 340 -26.30 5.39 4.54
C ASN A 340 -26.57 4.00 5.18
N PRO A 341 -27.57 3.85 6.06
CA PRO A 341 -27.89 2.58 6.75
C PRO A 341 -28.34 1.42 5.87
N SER A 342 -28.71 1.64 4.60
CA SER A 342 -29.07 0.53 3.72
C SER A 342 -27.84 -0.22 3.19
N VAL A 343 -26.66 0.39 3.29
CA VAL A 343 -25.41 -0.16 2.76
C VAL A 343 -24.96 -1.35 3.59
N HIS A 344 -24.78 -2.49 2.94
CA HIS A 344 -24.16 -3.70 3.49
C HIS A 344 -22.88 -3.98 2.70
N THR A 345 -21.82 -4.39 3.39
CA THR A 345 -20.47 -4.34 2.83
C THR A 345 -19.82 -5.71 2.82
N MET A 346 -19.18 -6.06 1.71
CA MET A 346 -18.26 -7.19 1.62
C MET A 346 -16.82 -6.66 1.63
N ALA A 347 -15.95 -7.26 2.46
CA ALA A 347 -14.52 -6.93 2.50
C ALA A 347 -13.71 -7.97 1.72
N PHE A 348 -12.79 -7.51 0.89
CA PHE A 348 -11.87 -8.34 0.12
C PHE A 348 -10.45 -8.04 0.58
N LEU A 349 -9.73 -9.09 0.96
CA LEU A 349 -8.35 -9.06 1.45
C LEU A 349 -7.43 -9.48 0.31
N PRO A 350 -6.66 -8.54 -0.26
CA PRO A 350 -5.64 -8.85 -1.26
C PRO A 350 -4.49 -9.68 -0.68
N ASP A 351 -3.61 -10.10 -1.58
CA ASP A 351 -2.38 -10.85 -1.38
C ASP A 351 -1.60 -10.43 -0.11
N THR A 352 -1.68 -11.28 0.93
CA THR A 352 -1.21 -10.93 2.30
C THR A 352 0.22 -11.35 2.58
N GLN A 353 0.82 -12.16 1.71
CA GLN A 353 2.08 -12.85 1.92
C GLN A 353 3.22 -11.94 2.38
N ASN A 354 3.36 -10.77 1.75
CA ASN A 354 4.43 -9.82 2.08
C ASN A 354 4.21 -9.13 3.43
N ALA A 355 2.97 -8.72 3.74
CA ALA A 355 2.64 -8.12 5.02
C ALA A 355 2.90 -9.09 6.17
N ILE A 356 2.50 -10.36 6.02
CA ILE A 356 2.68 -11.40 7.03
C ILE A 356 4.17 -11.74 7.21
N ARG A 357 4.93 -11.87 6.11
CA ARG A 357 6.35 -12.23 6.17
C ARG A 357 7.22 -11.12 6.74
N TRP A 358 7.03 -9.89 6.28
CA TRP A 358 8.02 -8.83 6.45
C TRP A 358 7.65 -7.75 7.46
N VAL A 359 6.37 -7.61 7.82
CA VAL A 359 5.90 -6.53 8.70
C VAL A 359 5.19 -7.10 9.93
N PRO A 360 5.96 -7.56 10.94
CA PRO A 360 5.39 -8.10 12.16
C PRO A 360 4.37 -7.15 12.78
N THR A 361 3.27 -7.70 13.30
CA THR A 361 2.15 -6.99 13.98
C THR A 361 1.20 -6.18 13.10
N LEU A 362 1.51 -5.94 11.82
CA LEU A 362 0.66 -5.14 10.93
C LEU A 362 -0.75 -5.72 10.83
N MET A 363 -0.86 -7.00 10.44
CA MET A 363 -2.15 -7.68 10.34
C MET A 363 -2.82 -7.87 11.72
N ASP A 364 -2.04 -7.98 12.79
CA ASP A 364 -2.59 -8.07 14.14
C ASP A 364 -3.33 -6.77 14.51
N ARG A 365 -2.74 -5.60 14.24
CA ARG A 365 -3.38 -4.28 14.46
C ARG A 365 -4.55 -4.03 13.50
N ALA A 366 -4.41 -4.46 12.24
CA ALA A 366 -5.48 -4.34 11.26
C ALA A 366 -6.74 -5.08 11.74
N ILE A 367 -6.59 -6.33 12.21
CA ILE A 367 -7.72 -7.13 12.73
C ILE A 367 -8.34 -6.50 13.97
N ASP A 368 -7.53 -6.00 14.92
CA ASP A 368 -8.06 -5.34 16.12
C ASP A 368 -8.90 -4.10 15.77
N GLN A 369 -8.43 -3.27 14.82
CA GLN A 369 -9.19 -2.12 14.35
C GLN A 369 -10.43 -2.55 13.57
N PHE A 370 -10.29 -3.53 12.68
CA PHE A 370 -11.36 -4.06 11.85
C PHE A 370 -12.52 -4.62 12.68
N ASP A 371 -12.22 -5.43 13.72
CA ASP A 371 -13.20 -5.96 14.68
C ASP A 371 -13.90 -4.83 15.43
N SER A 372 -13.15 -3.80 15.85
CA SER A 372 -13.73 -2.64 16.54
C SER A 372 -14.64 -1.78 15.65
N GLU A 373 -14.38 -1.76 14.34
CA GLU A 373 -15.10 -0.97 13.35
C GLU A 373 -16.22 -1.76 12.65
N ASP A 374 -16.35 -3.07 12.86
CA ASP A 374 -17.29 -3.96 12.15
C ASP A 374 -18.71 -3.38 12.07
N SER A 375 -19.24 -2.93 13.22
CA SER A 375 -20.58 -2.32 13.28
C SER A 375 -20.73 -1.04 12.44
N SER A 376 -19.64 -0.28 12.24
CA SER A 376 -19.59 0.91 11.39
C SER A 376 -19.39 0.60 9.91
N LEU A 377 -18.93 -0.61 9.59
CA LEU A 377 -18.69 -1.13 8.25
C LEU A 377 -19.90 -1.92 7.71
N ASN A 378 -20.77 -2.41 8.60
CA ASN A 378 -21.90 -3.31 8.31
C ASN A 378 -21.45 -4.49 7.43
N LEU A 379 -20.40 -5.19 7.89
CA LEU A 379 -19.79 -6.27 7.13
C LEU A 379 -20.68 -7.49 7.12
N THR A 380 -20.84 -8.07 5.94
CA THR A 380 -21.59 -9.31 5.76
C THR A 380 -20.66 -10.48 5.49
N ASN A 381 -19.50 -10.22 4.86
CA ASN A 381 -18.58 -11.27 4.42
C ASN A 381 -17.16 -10.71 4.27
N ILE A 382 -16.18 -11.58 4.50
CA ILE A 382 -14.75 -11.34 4.28
C ILE A 382 -14.25 -12.38 3.28
N VAL A 383 -13.48 -11.96 2.28
CA VAL A 383 -12.97 -12.85 1.22
C VAL A 383 -11.47 -12.61 1.03
N SER A 384 -10.65 -13.64 1.24
CA SER A 384 -9.24 -13.66 0.84
C SER A 384 -9.14 -13.80 -0.68
N LEU A 385 -8.22 -13.09 -1.31
CA LEU A 385 -7.90 -13.22 -2.74
C LEU A 385 -6.72 -14.18 -3.01
N GLY A 386 -6.18 -14.83 -1.97
CA GLY A 386 -5.10 -15.80 -2.09
C GLY A 386 -3.73 -15.25 -1.67
N ASP A 387 -2.70 -16.03 -1.97
CA ASP A 387 -1.31 -15.79 -1.58
C ASP A 387 -1.15 -15.49 -0.08
N VAL A 388 -1.35 -16.55 0.68
CA VAL A 388 -1.35 -16.52 2.14
C VAL A 388 0.07 -16.49 2.70
N VAL A 389 1.00 -17.16 2.03
CA VAL A 389 2.44 -17.15 2.34
C VAL A 389 3.26 -16.76 1.12
N ASP A 390 4.50 -16.33 1.33
CA ASP A 390 5.42 -15.93 0.26
C ASP A 390 6.27 -17.13 -0.18
N ASN A 391 6.58 -18.01 0.77
CA ASN A 391 7.29 -19.27 0.53
C ASN A 391 6.44 -20.46 1.00
N TRP A 392 5.99 -21.30 0.06
CA TRP A 392 5.14 -22.45 0.35
C TRP A 392 5.73 -23.46 1.35
N ASP A 393 7.07 -23.53 1.48
CA ASP A 393 7.79 -24.46 2.35
C ASP A 393 8.20 -23.84 3.71
N SER A 394 7.77 -22.61 4.00
CA SER A 394 8.11 -21.92 5.26
C SER A 394 7.11 -22.22 6.38
N ASP A 395 7.47 -23.12 7.29
CA ASP A 395 6.68 -23.42 8.49
C ASP A 395 6.34 -22.15 9.32
N ALA A 396 7.27 -21.20 9.40
CA ALA A 396 7.08 -19.96 10.16
C ALA A 396 5.99 -19.07 9.55
N GLN A 397 5.94 -18.96 8.23
CA GLN A 397 4.91 -18.19 7.52
C GLN A 397 3.55 -18.84 7.70
N TRP A 398 3.43 -20.17 7.51
CA TRP A 398 2.17 -20.88 7.73
C TRP A 398 1.62 -20.75 9.15
N GLN A 399 2.49 -20.79 10.17
CA GLN A 399 2.10 -20.55 11.56
C GLN A 399 1.62 -19.12 11.79
N ALA A 400 2.32 -18.13 11.22
CA ALA A 400 1.93 -16.73 11.31
C ALA A 400 0.57 -16.49 10.63
N SER A 401 0.39 -16.98 9.39
CA SER A 401 -0.87 -16.85 8.66
C SER A 401 -2.02 -17.57 9.36
N SER A 402 -1.80 -18.78 9.89
CA SER A 402 -2.81 -19.50 10.68
C SER A 402 -3.27 -18.73 11.91
N LYS A 403 -2.34 -18.04 12.59
CA LYS A 403 -2.68 -17.19 13.73
C LYS A 403 -3.52 -15.99 13.27
N VAL A 404 -3.10 -15.29 12.21
CA VAL A 404 -3.79 -14.11 11.68
C VAL A 404 -5.20 -14.47 11.19
N PHE A 405 -5.32 -15.49 10.35
CA PHE A 405 -6.60 -15.89 9.75
C PHE A 405 -7.51 -16.59 10.75
N GLY A 406 -6.95 -17.31 11.73
CA GLY A 406 -7.71 -17.84 12.86
C GLY A 406 -8.23 -16.77 13.82
N ARG A 407 -7.62 -15.56 13.86
CA ARG A 407 -8.20 -14.39 14.53
C ARG A 407 -9.29 -13.77 13.67
N MET A 408 -9.05 -13.60 12.37
CA MET A 408 -10.05 -13.05 11.44
C MET A 408 -11.35 -13.88 11.44
N GLN A 409 -11.25 -15.21 11.42
CA GLN A 409 -12.39 -16.12 11.51
C GLN A 409 -13.24 -15.93 12.80
N LYS A 410 -12.65 -15.37 13.86
CA LYS A 410 -13.31 -15.14 15.16
C LYS A 410 -13.94 -13.76 15.30
N VAL A 411 -13.80 -12.89 14.30
CA VAL A 411 -14.52 -11.60 14.22
C VAL A 411 -16.05 -11.82 14.15
N GLY A 412 -16.49 -13.03 13.76
CA GLY A 412 -17.91 -13.39 13.72
C GLY A 412 -18.61 -13.06 12.40
N VAL A 413 -17.85 -12.57 11.42
CA VAL A 413 -18.27 -12.42 10.02
C VAL A 413 -17.78 -13.65 9.23
N PRO A 414 -18.61 -14.23 8.33
CA PRO A 414 -18.15 -15.28 7.42
C PRO A 414 -16.85 -14.89 6.71
N PHE A 415 -15.88 -15.81 6.69
CA PHE A 415 -14.57 -15.55 6.09
C PHE A 415 -14.23 -16.66 5.10
N LEU A 416 -14.37 -16.36 3.80
CA LEU A 416 -13.94 -17.23 2.72
C LEU A 416 -12.44 -17.07 2.49
N GLU A 417 -11.70 -18.16 2.56
CA GLU A 417 -10.26 -18.23 2.32
C GLU A 417 -10.01 -19.10 1.07
N GLN A 418 -9.01 -18.76 0.24
CA GLN A 418 -8.58 -19.55 -0.92
C GLN A 418 -7.05 -19.50 -1.09
N PRO A 419 -6.41 -20.50 -1.75
CA PRO A 419 -4.98 -20.45 -2.05
C PRO A 419 -4.66 -19.52 -3.24
N GLY A 420 -3.47 -18.95 -3.24
CA GLY A 420 -2.83 -18.35 -4.42
C GLY A 420 -1.64 -19.17 -4.94
N ASN A 421 -0.92 -18.67 -5.95
CA ASN A 421 0.15 -19.44 -6.56
C ASN A 421 1.33 -19.72 -5.60
N HIS A 422 1.53 -18.88 -4.58
CA HIS A 422 2.57 -19.10 -3.57
C HIS A 422 2.20 -20.17 -2.53
N ASP A 423 0.95 -20.64 -2.51
CA ASP A 423 0.45 -21.59 -1.51
C ASP A 423 0.55 -23.06 -1.96
N TYR A 424 0.94 -23.30 -3.22
CA TYR A 424 1.17 -24.64 -3.77
C TYR A 424 2.59 -25.13 -3.52
N ASN A 425 2.75 -26.45 -3.48
CA ASN A 425 4.05 -27.09 -3.47
C ASN A 425 4.85 -26.69 -4.71
N GLY A 426 6.10 -26.30 -4.52
CA GLY A 426 7.01 -25.85 -5.57
C GLY A 426 8.47 -26.22 -5.32
N GLY A 427 9.38 -25.47 -5.95
CA GLY A 427 10.81 -25.55 -5.65
C GLY A 427 11.11 -25.06 -4.23
N ARG A 428 12.23 -25.47 -3.64
CA ARG A 428 12.66 -24.97 -2.33
C ARG A 428 12.74 -23.44 -2.37
N HIS A 429 12.01 -22.77 -1.47
CA HIS A 429 11.93 -21.30 -1.39
C HIS A 429 11.56 -20.60 -2.71
N GLY A 430 10.80 -21.27 -3.58
CA GLY A 430 10.32 -20.72 -4.85
C GLY A 430 8.79 -20.64 -4.89
N TYR A 431 8.28 -20.08 -5.99
CA TYR A 431 6.84 -20.10 -6.28
C TYR A 431 6.29 -21.53 -6.28
N GLY A 432 5.06 -21.67 -5.82
CA GLY A 432 4.31 -22.90 -6.01
C GLY A 432 4.07 -23.18 -7.49
N VAL A 433 3.72 -24.42 -7.82
CA VAL A 433 3.35 -24.81 -9.19
C VAL A 433 1.87 -25.21 -9.20
N PRO A 434 0.93 -24.26 -9.39
CA PRO A 434 -0.51 -24.51 -9.27
C PRO A 434 -1.01 -25.62 -10.19
N SER A 435 -0.43 -25.73 -11.40
CA SER A 435 -0.77 -26.78 -12.37
C SER A 435 -0.48 -28.21 -11.88
N LEU A 436 0.36 -28.40 -10.85
CA LEU A 436 0.56 -29.72 -10.22
C LEU A 436 -0.55 -30.09 -9.24
N ARG A 437 -1.41 -29.14 -8.85
CA ARG A 437 -2.53 -29.35 -7.91
C ARG A 437 -2.12 -29.98 -6.58
N LYS A 438 -0.95 -29.60 -6.06
CA LYS A 438 -0.45 -30.03 -4.74
C LYS A 438 -0.30 -28.81 -3.86
N ALA A 439 -1.06 -28.75 -2.78
CA ALA A 439 -1.09 -27.64 -1.82
C ALA A 439 -1.17 -28.19 -0.40
N ASP A 440 -0.23 -29.06 -0.03
CA ASP A 440 -0.32 -29.89 1.19
C ASP A 440 -0.31 -29.03 2.46
N ASN A 441 0.54 -27.99 2.49
CA ASN A 441 0.62 -27.08 3.62
C ASN A 441 -0.64 -26.21 3.73
N TYR A 442 -1.14 -25.68 2.61
CA TYR A 442 -2.40 -24.98 2.59
C TYR A 442 -3.55 -25.84 3.14
N LEU A 443 -3.73 -27.07 2.65
CA LEU A 443 -4.79 -27.98 3.10
C LEU A 443 -4.67 -28.34 4.58
N LYS A 444 -3.44 -28.48 5.09
CA LYS A 444 -3.16 -28.72 6.52
C LYS A 444 -3.63 -27.56 7.40
N HIS A 445 -3.53 -26.32 6.92
CA HIS A 445 -3.81 -25.11 7.70
C HIS A 445 -5.22 -24.55 7.48
N PHE A 446 -5.75 -24.62 6.25
CA PHE A 446 -7.01 -23.98 5.84
C PHE A 446 -7.99 -24.93 5.13
N GLY A 447 -7.55 -26.11 4.70
CA GLY A 447 -8.41 -27.11 4.06
C GLY A 447 -9.50 -27.66 4.99
N PRO A 448 -10.50 -28.39 4.46
CA PRO A 448 -11.71 -28.80 5.19
C PRO A 448 -11.45 -29.68 6.42
N ASP A 449 -10.29 -30.34 6.52
CA ASP A 449 -9.91 -31.19 7.65
C ASP A 449 -9.01 -30.50 8.68
N SER A 450 -8.56 -29.27 8.38
CA SER A 450 -7.90 -28.38 9.35
C SER A 450 -8.87 -27.89 10.42
N ASP A 451 -8.36 -27.29 11.49
CA ASP A 451 -9.22 -26.68 12.52
C ASP A 451 -9.99 -25.47 11.95
N PHE A 452 -9.38 -24.70 11.06
CA PHE A 452 -10.03 -23.61 10.34
C PHE A 452 -11.19 -24.13 9.49
N GLY A 453 -10.97 -25.14 8.66
CA GLY A 453 -11.98 -25.69 7.76
C GLY A 453 -13.11 -26.43 8.47
N LYS A 454 -12.83 -27.11 9.59
CA LYS A 454 -13.88 -27.68 10.45
C LYS A 454 -14.82 -26.60 10.98
N TYR A 455 -14.25 -25.48 11.47
CA TYR A 455 -15.04 -24.34 11.91
C TYR A 455 -15.88 -23.79 10.74
N GLN A 456 -15.31 -23.62 9.54
CA GLN A 456 -16.06 -23.13 8.37
C GLN A 456 -17.25 -24.04 8.05
N LYS A 457 -17.07 -25.37 8.05
CA LYS A 457 -18.16 -26.33 7.80
C LYS A 457 -19.27 -26.24 8.84
N GLU A 458 -18.93 -26.04 10.11
CA GLU A 458 -19.91 -25.83 11.18
C GLU A 458 -20.72 -24.53 10.99
N HIS A 459 -20.18 -23.57 10.22
CA HIS A 459 -20.78 -22.26 9.94
C HIS A 459 -21.29 -22.13 8.50
N GLY A 460 -21.59 -23.24 7.84
CA GLY A 460 -22.33 -23.26 6.59
C GLY A 460 -21.50 -23.17 5.31
N PHE A 461 -20.17 -23.32 5.40
CA PHE A 461 -19.33 -23.47 4.22
C PHE A 461 -19.38 -24.88 3.67
N ALA A 462 -19.39 -24.98 2.34
CA ALA A 462 -19.20 -26.22 1.60
C ALA A 462 -17.90 -26.14 0.81
N TYR A 463 -17.22 -27.28 0.68
CA TYR A 463 -15.94 -27.39 -0.01
C TYR A 463 -16.07 -28.28 -1.25
N SER A 464 -15.21 -28.04 -2.23
CA SER A 464 -14.97 -28.95 -3.34
C SER A 464 -14.41 -30.30 -2.86
N PRO A 465 -14.45 -31.34 -3.71
CA PRO A 465 -13.94 -32.66 -3.34
C PRO A 465 -12.47 -32.68 -2.88
N ASP A 466 -11.63 -31.78 -3.40
CA ASP A 466 -10.22 -31.64 -3.02
C ASP A 466 -9.97 -30.60 -1.91
N GLY A 467 -10.99 -29.82 -1.54
CA GLY A 467 -10.94 -28.86 -0.45
C GLY A 467 -10.27 -27.52 -0.78
N LEU A 468 -9.94 -27.25 -2.05
CA LEU A 468 -9.28 -26.02 -2.48
C LEU A 468 -10.25 -24.94 -2.98
N SER A 469 -11.47 -25.35 -3.36
CA SER A 469 -12.58 -24.45 -3.65
C SER A 469 -13.65 -24.55 -2.57
N SER A 470 -14.39 -23.47 -2.34
CA SER A 470 -15.43 -23.40 -1.32
C SER A 470 -16.51 -22.37 -1.67
N TYR A 471 -17.66 -22.51 -1.03
CA TYR A 471 -18.70 -21.49 -1.05
C TYR A 471 -19.45 -21.42 0.27
N HIS A 472 -20.13 -20.30 0.48
CA HIS A 472 -21.17 -20.19 1.50
C HIS A 472 -22.31 -19.28 1.00
N LEU A 473 -23.43 -19.34 1.71
CA LEU A 473 -24.55 -18.42 1.51
C LEU A 473 -24.57 -17.39 2.65
N VAL A 474 -24.80 -16.13 2.30
CA VAL A 474 -24.77 -15.02 3.26
C VAL A 474 -25.88 -14.02 2.99
N ASP A 475 -26.51 -13.54 4.06
CA ASP A 475 -27.47 -12.45 3.96
C ASP A 475 -26.71 -11.12 3.78
N ASN A 476 -27.05 -10.36 2.75
CA ASN A 476 -26.52 -9.02 2.53
C ASN A 476 -27.64 -8.11 2.01
N GLY A 477 -28.07 -7.17 2.85
CA GLY A 477 -29.23 -6.34 2.57
C GLY A 477 -30.48 -7.19 2.36
N SER A 478 -31.17 -7.01 1.23
CA SER A 478 -32.43 -7.67 0.91
C SER A 478 -32.29 -9.11 0.41
N TYR A 479 -31.09 -9.56 0.04
CA TYR A 479 -30.92 -10.82 -0.68
C TYR A 479 -29.97 -11.76 0.04
N LYS A 480 -30.16 -13.06 -0.22
CA LYS A 480 -29.19 -14.08 0.17
C LYS A 480 -28.22 -14.35 -0.97
N TYR A 481 -26.97 -13.95 -0.78
CA TYR A 481 -25.90 -14.06 -1.76
C TYR A 481 -25.22 -15.42 -1.70
N LEU A 482 -24.78 -15.90 -2.85
CA LEU A 482 -23.78 -16.96 -2.97
C LEU A 482 -22.41 -16.30 -3.15
N VAL A 483 -21.47 -16.63 -2.27
CA VAL A 483 -20.07 -16.21 -2.44
C VAL A 483 -19.21 -17.46 -2.52
N MET A 484 -18.48 -17.58 -3.62
CA MET A 484 -17.74 -18.81 -3.93
C MET A 484 -16.40 -18.49 -4.57
N ASN A 485 -15.40 -19.33 -4.27
CA ASN A 485 -14.14 -19.33 -5.00
C ASN A 485 -14.03 -20.51 -5.96
N ILE A 486 -13.23 -20.34 -7.00
CA ILE A 486 -12.65 -21.44 -7.78
C ILE A 486 -11.13 -21.39 -7.65
N ASP A 487 -10.54 -22.50 -7.23
CA ASP A 487 -9.10 -22.69 -7.10
C ASP A 487 -8.35 -22.42 -8.41
N MET A 488 -7.29 -21.61 -8.37
CA MET A 488 -6.49 -21.27 -9.55
C MET A 488 -5.90 -22.53 -10.20
N GLY A 489 -5.40 -23.47 -9.40
CA GLY A 489 -4.87 -24.75 -9.84
C GLY A 489 -5.90 -25.58 -10.62
N ALA A 490 -7.18 -25.53 -10.24
CA ALA A 490 -8.27 -26.15 -10.99
C ALA A 490 -8.41 -25.57 -12.39
N VAL A 491 -8.18 -24.27 -12.55
CA VAL A 491 -8.37 -23.53 -13.80
C VAL A 491 -7.15 -23.64 -14.73
N VAL A 492 -5.94 -23.64 -14.17
CA VAL A 492 -4.68 -23.64 -14.95
C VAL A 492 -4.12 -25.03 -15.26
N SER A 493 -4.70 -26.11 -14.71
CA SER A 493 -4.35 -27.49 -15.06
C SER A 493 -5.45 -28.14 -15.89
N ILE A 494 -5.10 -28.59 -17.10
CA ILE A 494 -6.02 -29.18 -18.08
C ILE A 494 -5.98 -30.71 -18.10
N SER A 495 -4.91 -31.33 -17.59
CA SER A 495 -4.74 -32.79 -17.60
C SER A 495 -5.22 -33.48 -16.32
N SER A 496 -5.36 -32.75 -15.20
CA SER A 496 -5.71 -33.34 -13.91
C SER A 496 -7.18 -33.74 -13.80
N SER A 497 -7.46 -34.95 -13.32
CA SER A 497 -8.83 -35.35 -12.98
C SER A 497 -9.40 -34.51 -11.84
N ALA A 498 -8.56 -34.10 -10.88
CA ALA A 498 -8.97 -33.22 -9.78
C ALA A 498 -9.38 -31.83 -10.28
N SER A 499 -8.63 -31.23 -11.21
CA SER A 499 -9.06 -29.99 -11.89
C SER A 499 -10.43 -30.14 -12.53
N ASN A 500 -10.63 -31.23 -13.27
CA ASN A 500 -11.89 -31.51 -13.95
C ASN A 500 -13.06 -31.72 -12.97
N ASP A 501 -12.81 -32.36 -11.82
CA ASP A 501 -13.82 -32.53 -10.77
C ASP A 501 -14.18 -31.21 -10.10
N ASP A 502 -13.20 -30.36 -9.81
CA ASP A 502 -13.41 -29.07 -9.14
C ASP A 502 -14.14 -28.07 -10.05
N MET A 503 -13.76 -27.99 -11.32
CA MET A 503 -14.48 -27.19 -12.33
C MET A 503 -15.92 -27.66 -12.54
N ARG A 504 -16.18 -28.98 -12.49
CA ARG A 504 -17.55 -29.53 -12.53
C ARG A 504 -18.33 -29.19 -11.27
N TRP A 505 -17.70 -29.28 -10.10
CA TRP A 505 -18.30 -28.91 -8.82
C TRP A 505 -18.68 -27.43 -8.81
N PHE A 506 -17.79 -26.54 -9.25
CA PHE A 506 -18.03 -25.11 -9.39
C PHE A 506 -19.25 -24.81 -10.26
N GLU A 507 -19.31 -25.40 -11.45
CA GLU A 507 -20.48 -25.22 -12.32
C GLU A 507 -21.75 -25.83 -11.72
N GLN A 508 -21.64 -26.95 -11.01
CA GLN A 508 -22.79 -27.57 -10.34
C GLN A 508 -23.37 -26.66 -9.25
N VAL A 509 -22.53 -26.01 -8.44
CA VAL A 509 -22.97 -25.02 -7.44
C VAL A 509 -23.75 -23.88 -8.11
N LEU A 510 -23.24 -23.34 -9.23
CA LEU A 510 -23.97 -22.31 -9.98
C LEU A 510 -25.34 -22.80 -10.49
N LYS A 511 -25.46 -24.07 -10.91
CA LYS A 511 -26.74 -24.66 -11.34
C LYS A 511 -27.72 -24.84 -10.18
N GLU A 512 -27.23 -25.16 -8.99
CA GLU A 512 -28.05 -25.43 -7.80
C GLU A 512 -28.54 -24.16 -7.10
N HIS A 513 -27.88 -23.03 -7.33
CA HIS A 513 -28.20 -21.73 -6.73
C HIS A 513 -28.59 -20.65 -7.78
N PRO A 514 -29.61 -20.88 -8.63
CA PRO A 514 -29.98 -19.96 -9.71
C PRO A 514 -30.60 -18.63 -9.22
N ASN A 515 -31.05 -18.59 -7.97
CA ASN A 515 -31.80 -17.48 -7.39
C ASN A 515 -31.02 -16.73 -6.30
N ASN A 516 -29.70 -16.93 -6.19
CA ASN A 516 -28.86 -16.21 -5.22
C ASN A 516 -27.91 -15.28 -6.00
N PRO A 517 -27.90 -13.95 -5.77
CA PRO A 517 -26.89 -13.09 -6.35
C PRO A 517 -25.49 -13.66 -6.07
N THR A 518 -24.69 -13.84 -7.11
CA THR A 518 -23.44 -14.60 -6.99
C THR A 518 -22.22 -13.72 -7.22
N VAL A 519 -21.28 -13.81 -6.27
CA VAL A 519 -19.92 -13.29 -6.35
C VAL A 519 -18.97 -14.47 -6.56
N VAL A 520 -18.24 -14.45 -7.66
CA VAL A 520 -17.21 -15.45 -7.96
C VAL A 520 -15.84 -14.84 -7.71
N VAL A 521 -15.00 -15.51 -6.93
CA VAL A 521 -13.61 -15.13 -6.77
C VAL A 521 -12.68 -16.24 -7.25
N SER A 522 -11.49 -15.88 -7.67
CA SER A 522 -10.37 -16.78 -7.88
C SER A 522 -9.11 -15.97 -7.67
N HIS A 523 -8.01 -16.61 -7.29
CA HIS A 523 -6.75 -15.89 -7.18
C HIS A 523 -6.38 -15.20 -8.51
N ASP A 524 -6.67 -15.85 -9.65
CA ASP A 524 -6.44 -15.31 -10.99
C ASP A 524 -7.71 -15.28 -11.85
N ILE A 525 -8.07 -14.08 -12.33
CA ILE A 525 -9.19 -13.82 -13.26
C ILE A 525 -8.82 -12.68 -14.19
N PHE A 526 -8.26 -11.61 -13.64
CA PHE A 526 -7.94 -10.38 -14.37
C PHE A 526 -6.45 -10.10 -14.31
N LYS A 527 -5.92 -9.64 -15.44
CA LYS A 527 -4.61 -9.00 -15.54
C LYS A 527 -4.74 -7.48 -15.63
N CYS A 528 -3.68 -6.77 -15.29
CA CYS A 528 -3.61 -5.32 -15.44
C CYS A 528 -2.54 -4.89 -16.45
N SER A 529 -2.67 -3.66 -16.96
CA SER A 529 -1.64 -3.05 -17.78
C SER A 529 -0.39 -2.70 -16.97
N ASP A 530 0.80 -3.05 -17.47
CA ASP A 530 2.10 -2.71 -16.89
C ASP A 530 2.25 -1.19 -16.62
N SER A 531 1.78 -0.39 -17.57
CA SER A 531 1.88 1.08 -17.54
C SER A 531 0.74 1.74 -16.77
N ARG A 532 -0.43 1.10 -16.74
CA ARG A 532 -1.67 1.64 -16.17
C ARG A 532 -2.32 0.55 -15.32
N PRO A 533 -1.81 0.26 -14.11
CA PRO A 533 -2.23 -0.89 -13.29
C PRO A 533 -3.70 -0.84 -12.85
N ASN A 534 -4.41 0.25 -13.14
CA ASN A 534 -5.84 0.40 -12.96
C ASN A 534 -6.70 -0.02 -14.17
N GLU A 535 -6.09 -0.25 -15.33
CA GLU A 535 -6.75 -0.77 -16.51
C GLU A 535 -6.58 -2.28 -16.55
N ILE A 536 -7.71 -2.99 -16.45
CA ILE A 536 -7.74 -4.44 -16.34
C ILE A 536 -8.44 -5.07 -17.54
N SER A 537 -8.09 -6.31 -17.80
CA SER A 537 -8.71 -7.19 -18.79
C SER A 537 -8.81 -8.60 -18.23
N LEU A 538 -9.69 -9.42 -18.79
CA LEU A 538 -9.66 -10.86 -18.51
C LEU A 538 -8.25 -11.39 -18.78
N ASP A 539 -7.78 -12.25 -17.88
CA ASP A 539 -6.61 -13.05 -18.19
C ASP A 539 -6.98 -14.10 -19.25
N ASP A 540 -6.47 -13.88 -20.46
CA ASP A 540 -6.69 -14.72 -21.64
C ASP A 540 -5.42 -15.44 -22.09
N ASP A 541 -4.30 -15.28 -21.37
CA ASP A 541 -3.03 -15.95 -21.62
C ASP A 541 -2.81 -17.04 -20.56
N SER A 542 -2.43 -18.25 -20.96
CA SER A 542 -2.13 -19.32 -19.99
C SER A 542 -0.91 -18.99 -19.13
N GLY A 543 -0.05 -18.07 -19.58
CA GLY A 543 1.02 -17.49 -18.79
C GLY A 543 2.01 -18.52 -18.23
N TYR A 544 2.72 -18.14 -17.17
CA TYR A 544 3.66 -19.03 -16.47
C TYR A 544 2.95 -20.13 -15.65
N ASN A 545 1.70 -19.89 -15.25
CA ASN A 545 0.97 -20.76 -14.33
C ASN A 545 0.24 -21.90 -15.05
N GLY A 546 -0.02 -21.75 -16.35
CA GLY A 546 -0.68 -22.72 -17.21
C GLY A 546 0.12 -24.01 -17.39
N GLU A 547 -0.60 -25.11 -17.55
CA GLU A 547 0.00 -26.36 -18.00
C GLU A 547 0.48 -26.25 -19.46
N ALA A 548 1.61 -26.89 -19.78
CA ALA A 548 2.15 -26.84 -21.15
C ALA A 548 1.14 -27.37 -22.20
N GLY A 549 0.89 -26.57 -23.24
CA GLY A 549 -0.08 -26.87 -24.30
C GLY A 549 -1.49 -26.34 -24.04
N ASP A 550 -1.66 -25.56 -22.99
CA ASP A 550 -2.85 -24.77 -22.71
C ASP A 550 -2.71 -23.38 -23.36
N ASP A 551 -3.65 -23.01 -24.23
CA ASP A 551 -3.63 -21.73 -24.96
C ASP A 551 -4.67 -20.74 -24.40
N GLU A 552 -5.36 -21.07 -23.30
CA GLU A 552 -6.43 -20.24 -22.71
C GLU A 552 -6.10 -19.84 -21.26
N GLY A 553 -6.11 -18.53 -20.99
CA GLY A 553 -5.89 -17.97 -19.64
C GLY A 553 -6.99 -18.28 -18.62
N ALA A 554 -6.66 -18.08 -17.34
CA ALA A 554 -7.54 -18.47 -16.24
C ALA A 554 -8.86 -17.69 -16.26
N GLY A 555 -8.77 -16.38 -16.49
CA GLY A 555 -9.92 -15.49 -16.62
C GLY A 555 -10.89 -15.92 -17.71
N SER A 556 -10.39 -16.30 -18.88
CA SER A 556 -11.21 -16.73 -20.02
C SER A 556 -11.98 -18.02 -19.73
N LYS A 557 -11.35 -19.01 -19.08
CA LYS A 557 -12.01 -20.27 -18.70
C LYS A 557 -13.14 -20.05 -17.70
N ILE A 558 -12.87 -19.26 -16.66
CA ILE A 558 -13.88 -18.90 -15.66
C ILE A 558 -15.01 -18.13 -16.34
N TRP A 559 -14.68 -17.10 -17.13
CA TRP A 559 -15.65 -16.28 -17.85
C TRP A 559 -16.56 -17.12 -18.76
N ASN A 560 -16.00 -18.08 -19.48
CA ASN A 560 -16.73 -18.96 -20.38
C ASN A 560 -17.78 -19.80 -19.68
N ILE A 561 -17.61 -20.12 -18.39
CA ILE A 561 -18.62 -20.76 -17.55
C ILE A 561 -19.61 -19.71 -17.04
N VAL A 562 -19.13 -18.73 -16.28
CA VAL A 562 -19.98 -17.82 -15.49
C VAL A 562 -20.89 -16.93 -16.34
N LYS A 563 -20.50 -16.58 -17.58
CA LYS A 563 -21.34 -15.76 -18.47
C LYS A 563 -22.70 -16.40 -18.81
N ARG A 564 -22.82 -17.72 -18.63
CA ARG A 564 -24.07 -18.48 -18.84
C ARG A 564 -25.03 -18.39 -17.65
N TYR A 565 -24.54 -17.93 -16.50
CA TYR A 565 -25.22 -17.97 -15.20
C TYR A 565 -25.65 -16.56 -14.80
N ASN A 566 -26.90 -16.21 -15.07
CA ASN A 566 -27.39 -14.84 -14.90
C ASN A 566 -27.36 -14.35 -13.45
N GLN A 567 -27.25 -15.22 -12.45
CA GLN A 567 -27.11 -14.78 -11.06
C GLN A 567 -25.73 -14.20 -10.73
N VAL A 568 -24.70 -14.52 -11.53
CA VAL A 568 -23.37 -13.94 -11.38
C VAL A 568 -23.43 -12.48 -11.79
N PHE A 569 -23.06 -11.59 -10.87
CA PHE A 569 -23.04 -10.14 -11.11
C PHE A 569 -21.69 -9.51 -10.76
N MET A 570 -20.80 -10.27 -10.09
CA MET A 570 -19.46 -9.80 -9.72
C MET A 570 -18.43 -10.93 -9.82
N MET A 571 -17.25 -10.59 -10.32
CA MET A 571 -16.05 -11.42 -10.37
C MET A 571 -14.88 -10.65 -9.75
N TYR A 572 -14.02 -11.30 -8.97
CA TYR A 572 -12.91 -10.61 -8.28
C TYR A 572 -11.67 -11.50 -8.16
N SER A 573 -10.48 -10.99 -8.54
CA SER A 573 -9.17 -11.62 -8.32
C SER A 573 -8.11 -10.74 -7.64
N GLY A 574 -7.03 -11.39 -7.19
CA GLY A 574 -5.74 -10.80 -6.79
C GLY A 574 -4.68 -11.12 -7.84
N HIS A 575 -3.51 -11.62 -7.43
CA HIS A 575 -2.41 -12.16 -8.25
C HIS A 575 -1.63 -11.16 -9.12
N ASN A 576 -2.33 -10.22 -9.77
CA ASN A 576 -1.74 -9.23 -10.65
C ASN A 576 -1.62 -7.88 -9.94
N HIS A 577 -0.41 -7.54 -9.49
CA HIS A 577 -0.10 -6.30 -8.74
C HIS A 577 -0.64 -5.04 -9.43
N GLY A 578 -1.72 -4.52 -8.87
CA GLY A 578 -2.55 -3.49 -9.46
C GLY A 578 -3.94 -3.45 -8.84
N SER A 579 -4.74 -2.47 -9.23
CA SER A 579 -6.10 -2.32 -8.67
C SER A 579 -6.98 -1.66 -9.69
N GLY A 580 -8.04 -2.33 -10.13
CA GLY A 580 -8.86 -1.85 -11.24
C GLY A 580 -10.24 -2.48 -11.31
N GLN A 581 -11.05 -1.94 -12.22
CA GLN A 581 -12.42 -2.38 -12.43
C GLN A 581 -12.77 -2.42 -13.92
N MET A 582 -13.65 -3.34 -14.28
CA MET A 582 -14.24 -3.43 -15.62
C MET A 582 -15.68 -3.91 -15.56
N THR A 583 -16.39 -3.82 -16.68
CA THR A 583 -17.74 -4.39 -16.81
C THR A 583 -17.77 -5.32 -18.01
N LEU A 584 -18.15 -6.57 -17.75
CA LEU A 584 -18.43 -7.60 -18.75
C LEU A 584 -19.95 -7.72 -18.95
N THR A 585 -20.38 -8.33 -20.05
CA THR A 585 -21.80 -8.58 -20.34
C THR A 585 -22.05 -10.07 -20.46
N ASN A 586 -22.92 -10.62 -19.62
CA ASN A 586 -23.26 -12.04 -19.64
C ASN A 586 -24.21 -12.41 -20.80
N ASP A 587 -24.47 -13.70 -21.00
CA ASP A 587 -25.30 -14.21 -22.11
C ASP A 587 -26.78 -13.77 -22.01
N ALA A 588 -27.23 -13.34 -20.82
CA ALA A 588 -28.54 -12.74 -20.61
C ALA A 588 -28.58 -11.23 -20.89
N GLY A 589 -27.47 -10.62 -21.30
CA GLY A 589 -27.35 -9.19 -21.60
C GLY A 589 -27.20 -8.29 -20.37
N ASN A 590 -26.92 -8.85 -19.19
CA ASN A 590 -26.75 -8.10 -17.94
C ASN A 590 -25.26 -7.86 -17.63
N PRO A 591 -24.93 -6.75 -16.95
CA PRO A 591 -23.56 -6.45 -16.57
C PRO A 591 -23.05 -7.38 -15.47
N VAL A 592 -21.76 -7.71 -15.54
CA VAL A 592 -20.96 -8.38 -14.50
C VAL A 592 -19.79 -7.47 -14.16
N LEU A 593 -19.70 -7.03 -12.91
CA LEU A 593 -18.61 -6.20 -12.41
C LEU A 593 -17.35 -7.05 -12.21
N GLY A 594 -16.27 -6.74 -12.91
CA GLY A 594 -14.95 -7.32 -12.68
C GLY A 594 -14.11 -6.39 -11.81
N LEU A 595 -13.47 -6.93 -10.78
CA LEU A 595 -12.55 -6.21 -9.90
C LEU A 595 -11.22 -6.96 -9.77
N LEU A 596 -10.14 -6.20 -9.67
CA LEU A 596 -8.79 -6.70 -9.39
C LEU A 596 -8.22 -5.85 -8.26
N SER A 597 -7.55 -6.49 -7.30
CA SER A 597 -6.73 -5.77 -6.31
C SER A 597 -5.63 -6.66 -5.78
N ASP A 598 -4.41 -6.19 -5.93
CA ASP A 598 -3.20 -6.74 -5.32
C ASP A 598 -2.28 -5.56 -4.99
N TYR A 599 -1.90 -5.47 -3.71
CA TYR A 599 -1.06 -4.41 -3.16
C TYR A 599 0.25 -4.96 -2.58
N GLN A 600 0.64 -6.20 -2.90
CA GLN A 600 1.71 -6.92 -2.20
C GLN A 600 3.07 -6.20 -2.24
N PHE A 601 3.33 -5.38 -3.26
CA PHE A 601 4.58 -4.61 -3.43
C PHE A 601 4.47 -3.14 -3.02
N ALA A 602 3.29 -2.71 -2.57
CA ALA A 602 3.10 -1.38 -2.01
C ALA A 602 3.70 -1.28 -0.59
N TYR A 603 3.72 -0.07 -0.04
CA TYR A 603 4.31 0.23 1.28
C TYR A 603 3.83 -0.75 2.36
N ASN A 604 4.78 -1.29 3.16
CA ASN A 604 4.54 -2.31 4.18
C ASN A 604 3.81 -3.59 3.69
N GLY A 605 4.03 -4.02 2.46
CA GLY A 605 3.35 -5.19 1.90
C GLY A 605 1.85 -4.94 1.66
N GLY A 606 1.49 -3.71 1.26
CA GLY A 606 0.12 -3.31 1.02
C GLY A 606 -0.57 -2.62 2.19
N ASN A 607 0.11 -2.39 3.31
CA ASN A 607 -0.39 -1.66 4.49
C ASN A 607 -1.77 -2.13 5.02
N ALA A 608 -2.11 -3.41 4.80
CA ALA A 608 -3.46 -3.95 5.01
C ALA A 608 -4.58 -3.12 4.36
N PHE A 609 -4.34 -2.60 3.15
CA PHE A 609 -5.39 -2.07 2.30
C PHE A 609 -6.30 -3.20 1.84
N PHE A 610 -7.56 -3.14 2.26
CA PHE A 610 -8.62 -4.04 1.84
C PHE A 610 -9.62 -3.26 0.97
N GLN A 611 -10.33 -3.94 0.09
CA GLN A 611 -11.42 -3.32 -0.66
C GLN A 611 -12.77 -3.65 -0.03
N TYR A 612 -13.57 -2.60 0.16
CA TYR A 612 -14.89 -2.67 0.76
C TYR A 612 -15.92 -2.39 -0.32
N VAL A 613 -16.69 -3.40 -0.72
CA VAL A 613 -17.75 -3.30 -1.72
C VAL A 613 -19.10 -3.21 -1.01
N GLY A 614 -19.68 -2.01 -1.01
CA GLY A 614 -20.96 -1.69 -0.41
C GLY A 614 -22.13 -1.77 -1.40
N MET A 615 -23.18 -2.49 -1.01
CA MET A 615 -24.45 -2.61 -1.73
C MET A 615 -25.43 -1.55 -1.21
N ASP A 616 -25.51 -0.40 -1.88
CA ASP A 616 -26.42 0.70 -1.53
C ASP A 616 -27.76 0.55 -2.26
N GLU A 617 -28.66 -0.23 -1.66
CA GLU A 617 -29.99 -0.47 -2.22
C GLU A 617 -30.88 0.77 -2.20
N ALA A 618 -30.71 1.68 -1.23
CA ALA A 618 -31.49 2.91 -1.19
C ALA A 618 -31.19 3.81 -2.39
N ASN A 619 -29.92 3.92 -2.80
CA ASN A 619 -29.51 4.74 -3.93
C ASN A 619 -29.30 3.96 -5.24
N ASN A 620 -29.57 2.65 -5.26
CA ASN A 620 -29.33 1.77 -6.42
C ASN A 620 -27.90 1.92 -6.94
N LYS A 621 -26.93 1.67 -6.05
CA LYS A 621 -25.51 1.88 -6.30
C LYS A 621 -24.67 0.76 -5.68
N ILE A 622 -23.61 0.36 -6.38
CA ILE A 622 -22.49 -0.39 -5.80
C ILE A 622 -21.32 0.58 -5.64
N ALA A 623 -20.78 0.67 -4.43
CA ALA A 623 -19.61 1.48 -4.13
C ALA A 623 -18.45 0.58 -3.71
N MET A 624 -17.25 0.82 -4.24
CA MET A 624 -16.03 0.18 -3.73
C MET A 624 -15.07 1.26 -3.22
N ARG A 625 -14.44 1.00 -2.07
CA ARG A 625 -13.42 1.85 -1.45
C ARG A 625 -12.27 0.99 -0.94
N THR A 626 -11.04 1.40 -1.23
CA THR A 626 -9.84 0.81 -0.62
C THR A 626 -9.53 1.50 0.70
N TYR A 627 -9.55 0.74 1.80
CA TYR A 627 -9.34 1.25 3.16
C TYR A 627 -8.36 0.37 3.93
N SER A 628 -7.52 0.98 4.77
CA SER A 628 -6.54 0.33 5.64
C SER A 628 -6.97 0.43 7.10
N PRO A 629 -7.50 -0.66 7.70
CA PRO A 629 -7.71 -0.73 9.15
C PRO A 629 -6.42 -0.54 9.93
N TYR A 630 -5.29 -1.00 9.38
CA TYR A 630 -3.98 -0.78 10.00
C TYR A 630 -3.68 0.71 10.15
N SER A 631 -3.75 1.50 9.08
CA SER A 631 -3.49 2.94 9.12
C SER A 631 -4.45 3.66 10.05
N ALA A 632 -5.73 3.25 10.04
CA ALA A 632 -6.77 3.78 10.93
C ALA A 632 -6.51 3.49 12.43
N SER A 633 -5.79 2.41 12.74
CA SER A 633 -5.36 2.05 14.10
C SER A 633 -4.22 2.92 14.62
N LEU A 634 -3.41 3.51 13.73
CA LEU A 634 -2.20 4.23 14.12
C LEU A 634 -2.52 5.59 14.76
N PRO A 635 -1.92 5.91 15.92
CA PRO A 635 -1.87 7.27 16.43
C PRO A 635 -1.22 8.22 15.41
N VAL A 636 -1.62 9.49 15.40
CA VAL A 636 -1.07 10.50 14.46
C VAL A 636 0.46 10.58 14.50
N ALA A 637 1.07 10.40 15.68
CA ALA A 637 2.52 10.45 15.86
C ALA A 637 3.27 9.23 15.28
N GLU A 638 2.59 8.11 15.03
CA GLU A 638 3.17 6.90 14.42
C GLU A 638 3.01 6.87 12.89
N ARG A 639 2.19 7.77 12.32
CA ARG A 639 1.87 7.77 10.88
C ARG A 639 3.00 8.39 10.06
N SER A 640 3.36 7.70 8.99
CA SER A 640 4.06 8.27 7.84
C SER A 640 3.07 8.86 6.83
N PHE A 641 3.58 9.50 5.78
CA PHE A 641 2.76 9.97 4.65
C PHE A 641 1.95 8.83 3.99
N PHE A 642 2.51 7.62 3.96
CA PHE A 642 1.90 6.46 3.31
C PHE A 642 0.85 5.75 4.18
N ASP A 643 0.76 6.14 5.46
CA ASP A 643 -0.25 5.62 6.39
C ASP A 643 -1.54 6.44 6.27
N VAL A 644 -2.19 6.27 5.12
CA VAL A 644 -3.51 6.83 4.82
C VAL A 644 -4.59 5.80 5.10
N ASN A 645 -5.72 6.26 5.65
CA ASN A 645 -6.86 5.40 5.88
C ASN A 645 -7.48 4.94 4.54
N PHE A 646 -7.67 5.84 3.57
CA PHE A 646 -8.22 5.54 2.26
C PHE A 646 -7.20 5.78 1.16
N LEU A 647 -7.08 4.87 0.19
CA LEU A 647 -6.42 5.19 -1.08
C LEU A 647 -7.38 5.96 -1.97
N THR A 648 -6.85 6.94 -2.69
CA THR A 648 -7.58 7.70 -3.71
C THR A 648 -7.15 7.31 -5.12
N GLY A 649 -7.85 7.84 -6.12
CA GLY A 649 -7.55 7.60 -7.53
C GLY A 649 -8.32 6.46 -8.17
N ILE A 650 -8.16 6.35 -9.48
CA ILE A 650 -8.79 5.31 -10.30
C ILE A 650 -8.25 3.95 -9.87
N GLY A 651 -9.13 2.96 -9.71
CA GLY A 651 -8.77 1.62 -9.27
C GLY A 651 -8.95 1.39 -7.77
N ASN A 652 -8.90 2.43 -6.95
CA ASN A 652 -9.10 2.36 -5.48
C ASN A 652 -10.50 2.85 -5.04
N THR A 653 -11.26 3.41 -5.98
CA THR A 653 -12.63 3.86 -5.78
C THR A 653 -13.48 3.51 -6.98
N TYR A 654 -14.72 3.09 -6.74
CA TYR A 654 -15.74 2.87 -7.77
C TYR A 654 -17.12 3.24 -7.25
N ASP A 655 -17.92 3.85 -8.11
CA ASP A 655 -19.30 4.24 -7.86
C ASP A 655 -20.16 3.91 -9.09
N GLY A 656 -20.78 2.73 -9.09
CA GLY A 656 -21.57 2.21 -10.20
C GLY A 656 -23.07 2.21 -9.92
N SER A 657 -23.88 2.66 -10.87
CA SER A 657 -25.34 2.51 -10.77
C SER A 657 -25.74 1.03 -10.93
N PHE A 658 -26.59 0.54 -10.04
CA PHE A 658 -27.04 -0.85 -10.01
C PHE A 658 -28.45 -0.95 -9.42
N ASP A 659 -29.43 -1.29 -10.25
CA ASP A 659 -30.82 -1.48 -9.82
C ASP A 659 -31.01 -2.91 -9.28
N PHE A 660 -30.82 -3.07 -7.96
CA PHE A 660 -30.91 -4.37 -7.27
C PHE A 660 -32.28 -5.02 -7.45
N ALA A 661 -33.36 -4.24 -7.28
CA ALA A 661 -34.73 -4.75 -7.37
C ALA A 661 -35.04 -5.31 -8.76
N LYS A 662 -34.56 -4.65 -9.81
CA LYS A 662 -34.67 -5.14 -11.18
C LYS A 662 -33.74 -6.33 -11.45
N ARG A 663 -32.47 -6.22 -11.04
CA ARG A 663 -31.41 -7.19 -11.37
C ARG A 663 -31.60 -8.54 -10.67
N PHE A 664 -32.17 -8.53 -9.47
CA PHE A 664 -32.41 -9.69 -8.62
C PHE A 664 -33.91 -9.95 -8.41
N ALA A 665 -34.74 -9.58 -9.39
CA ALA A 665 -36.17 -9.84 -9.34
C ALA A 665 -36.45 -11.35 -9.22
N GLY A 666 -37.14 -11.76 -8.15
CA GLY A 666 -37.48 -13.17 -7.88
C GLY A 666 -36.37 -13.99 -7.24
N TYR A 667 -35.24 -13.37 -6.87
CA TYR A 667 -34.15 -14.04 -6.15
C TYR A 667 -34.51 -14.24 -4.68
N GLU A 668 -33.79 -15.15 -4.01
CA GLU A 668 -34.01 -15.50 -2.62
C GLU A 668 -33.76 -14.29 -1.72
N HIS A 669 -34.76 -13.98 -0.90
CA HIS A 669 -34.69 -12.90 0.07
C HIS A 669 -33.84 -13.32 1.28
N SER A 670 -33.12 -12.35 1.85
CA SER A 670 -32.43 -12.53 3.13
C SER A 670 -33.42 -12.73 4.27
N SER A 671 -32.94 -13.24 5.41
CA SER A 671 -33.76 -13.30 6.63
C SER A 671 -34.16 -11.90 7.15
N GLY A 672 -33.40 -10.86 6.78
CA GLY A 672 -33.62 -9.46 7.15
C GLY A 672 -34.46 -8.63 6.17
N TYR A 673 -35.03 -9.24 5.13
CA TYR A 673 -35.69 -8.55 4.01
C TYR A 673 -36.66 -7.43 4.42
N ASP A 674 -37.63 -7.73 5.29
CA ASP A 674 -38.67 -6.75 5.67
C ASP A 674 -38.07 -5.52 6.41
N THR A 675 -37.07 -5.77 7.26
CA THR A 675 -36.32 -4.71 7.96
C THR A 675 -35.56 -3.87 6.94
N GLN A 676 -34.86 -4.51 6.01
CA GLN A 676 -34.09 -3.81 4.99
C GLN A 676 -34.98 -2.98 4.05
N GLN A 677 -36.14 -3.51 3.63
CA GLN A 677 -37.11 -2.75 2.84
C GLN A 677 -37.65 -1.52 3.59
N SER A 678 -37.81 -1.64 4.90
CA SER A 678 -38.18 -0.51 5.77
C SER A 678 -37.06 0.54 5.85
N VAL A 679 -35.80 0.09 5.98
CA VAL A 679 -34.61 0.96 5.97
C VAL A 679 -34.48 1.69 4.63
N ILE A 680 -34.56 0.98 3.51
CA ILE A 680 -34.51 1.54 2.15
C ILE A 680 -35.59 2.62 1.96
N SER A 681 -36.83 2.30 2.36
CA SER A 681 -37.96 3.24 2.26
C SER A 681 -37.74 4.48 3.11
N LEU A 682 -37.19 4.33 4.33
CA LEU A 682 -36.86 5.43 5.22
C LEU A 682 -35.72 6.30 4.67
N VAL A 683 -34.62 5.71 4.20
CA VAL A 683 -33.50 6.46 3.62
C VAL A 683 -33.98 7.30 2.43
N ARG A 684 -34.73 6.69 1.49
CA ARG A 684 -35.30 7.39 0.33
C ARG A 684 -36.28 8.49 0.76
N GLY A 685 -37.16 8.19 1.72
CA GLY A 685 -38.15 9.14 2.23
C GLY A 685 -37.51 10.34 2.92
N ILE A 686 -36.50 10.12 3.76
CA ILE A 686 -35.75 11.20 4.42
C ILE A 686 -34.96 12.02 3.38
N GLY A 687 -34.33 11.35 2.41
CA GLY A 687 -33.62 12.02 1.32
C GLY A 687 -34.51 12.91 0.45
N ALA A 688 -35.81 12.59 0.35
CA ALA A 688 -36.79 13.37 -0.41
C ALA A 688 -37.43 14.54 0.38
N LEU A 689 -37.15 14.67 1.68
CA LEU A 689 -37.69 15.75 2.52
C LEU A 689 -37.33 17.13 1.95
N ASN A 690 -38.33 18.00 1.86
CA ASN A 690 -38.17 19.38 1.44
C ASN A 690 -39.23 20.28 2.09
N GLY A 691 -39.17 21.59 1.84
CA GLY A 691 -40.08 22.56 2.45
C GLY A 691 -41.57 22.40 2.08
N GLN A 692 -41.93 21.50 1.16
CA GLN A 692 -43.30 21.20 0.76
C GLN A 692 -43.80 19.83 1.28
N THR A 693 -42.96 19.05 1.97
CA THR A 693 -43.37 17.75 2.52
C THR A 693 -44.50 17.93 3.54
N SER A 694 -45.56 17.12 3.42
CA SER A 694 -46.72 17.22 4.30
C SER A 694 -46.42 16.75 5.74
N ALA A 695 -47.05 17.37 6.73
CA ALA A 695 -46.89 16.97 8.14
C ALA A 695 -47.27 15.50 8.39
N SER A 696 -48.23 14.96 7.63
CA SER A 696 -48.64 13.56 7.73
C SER A 696 -47.56 12.60 7.22
N GLU A 697 -46.85 12.96 6.15
CA GLU A 697 -45.73 12.20 5.60
C GLU A 697 -44.51 12.23 6.53
N VAL A 698 -44.15 13.40 7.06
CA VAL A 698 -43.09 13.54 8.07
C VAL A 698 -43.40 12.69 9.31
N ARG A 699 -44.65 12.69 9.77
CA ARG A 699 -45.09 11.83 10.89
C ARG A 699 -44.95 10.34 10.58
N LYS A 700 -45.28 9.91 9.35
CA LYS A 700 -45.11 8.50 8.93
C LYS A 700 -43.64 8.07 8.98
N LEU A 701 -42.74 8.88 8.43
CA LEU A 701 -41.30 8.60 8.46
C LEU A 701 -40.78 8.54 9.90
N TYR A 702 -41.19 9.48 10.75
CA TYR A 702 -40.78 9.49 12.16
C TYR A 702 -41.27 8.24 12.92
N THR A 703 -42.53 7.84 12.72
CA THR A 703 -43.05 6.60 13.31
C THR A 703 -42.33 5.36 12.79
N ALA A 704 -42.02 5.31 11.49
CA ALA A 704 -41.32 4.19 10.89
C ALA A 704 -39.88 4.06 11.43
N LEU A 705 -39.14 5.18 11.59
CA LEU A 705 -37.82 5.17 12.23
C LEU A 705 -37.92 4.67 13.68
N ALA A 706 -38.91 5.13 14.45
CA ALA A 706 -39.11 4.71 15.84
C ALA A 706 -39.43 3.21 15.99
N ALA A 707 -40.04 2.60 14.97
CA ALA A 707 -40.39 1.19 14.95
C ALA A 707 -39.21 0.25 14.60
N LEU A 708 -38.09 0.79 14.10
CA LEU A 708 -36.90 -0.01 13.82
C LEU A 708 -36.25 -0.54 15.12
N PRO A 709 -35.62 -1.73 15.07
CA PRO A 709 -34.75 -2.22 16.13
C PRO A 709 -33.69 -1.18 16.53
N ASP A 710 -33.35 -1.11 17.81
CA ASP A 710 -32.47 -0.05 18.34
C ASP A 710 -31.09 -0.03 17.67
N ASN A 711 -30.52 -1.20 17.36
CA ASN A 711 -29.25 -1.31 16.65
C ASN A 711 -29.31 -0.76 15.22
N VAL A 712 -30.41 -1.02 14.49
CA VAL A 712 -30.61 -0.52 13.11
C VAL A 712 -30.91 0.99 13.12
N LYS A 713 -31.74 1.44 14.06
CA LYS A 713 -32.08 2.85 14.24
C LYS A 713 -30.86 3.70 14.56
N ALA A 714 -29.91 3.19 15.34
CA ALA A 714 -28.66 3.88 15.66
C ALA A 714 -27.82 4.22 14.42
N GLN A 715 -27.90 3.40 13.35
CA GLN A 715 -27.18 3.64 12.10
C GLN A 715 -27.67 4.91 11.36
N PHE A 716 -28.90 5.39 11.62
CA PHE A 716 -29.40 6.65 11.06
C PHE A 716 -28.72 7.90 11.66
N GLY A 717 -27.89 7.72 12.68
CA GLY A 717 -27.11 8.75 13.36
C GLY A 717 -27.85 9.45 14.49
N ASP A 718 -27.19 10.44 15.11
CA ASP A 718 -27.73 11.16 16.25
C ASP A 718 -28.84 12.14 15.81
N PRO A 719 -30.06 12.07 16.39
CA PRO A 719 -31.15 13.01 16.11
C PRO A 719 -30.83 14.49 16.39
N SER A 720 -29.77 14.79 17.16
CA SER A 720 -29.29 16.13 17.42
C SER A 720 -28.29 16.64 16.37
N ASP A 721 -27.70 15.75 15.57
CA ASP A 721 -26.81 16.10 14.47
C ASP A 721 -27.61 16.34 13.18
N SER A 722 -27.71 17.60 12.76
CA SER A 722 -28.42 17.99 11.53
C SER A 722 -27.82 17.40 10.24
N GLY A 723 -26.57 16.90 10.28
CA GLY A 723 -25.95 16.20 9.16
C GLY A 723 -26.45 14.75 9.01
N SER A 724 -26.93 14.14 10.09
CA SER A 724 -27.39 12.75 10.08
C SER A 724 -28.78 12.60 9.46
N LEU A 725 -29.15 11.37 9.05
CA LEU A 725 -30.51 11.09 8.57
C LEU A 725 -31.54 11.28 9.68
N ALA A 726 -31.25 10.82 10.90
CA ALA A 726 -32.12 10.98 12.05
C ALA A 726 -32.33 12.45 12.41
N GLY A 727 -31.28 13.27 12.38
CA GLY A 727 -31.36 14.69 12.70
C GLY A 727 -32.08 15.49 11.63
N ARG A 728 -31.88 15.18 10.33
CA ARG A 728 -32.69 15.75 9.25
C ARG A 728 -34.18 15.47 9.43
N LEU A 729 -34.53 14.23 9.77
CA LEU A 729 -35.92 13.85 10.04
C LEU A 729 -36.47 14.52 11.31
N ALA A 730 -35.67 14.63 12.38
CA ALA A 730 -36.06 15.31 13.62
C ALA A 730 -36.33 16.81 13.39
N ALA A 731 -35.48 17.48 12.59
CA ALA A 731 -35.67 18.87 12.20
C ALA A 731 -36.98 19.07 11.42
N ALA A 732 -37.24 18.22 10.42
CA ALA A 732 -38.48 18.26 9.65
C ALA A 732 -39.72 18.02 10.54
N TYR A 733 -39.63 17.08 11.50
CA TYR A 733 -40.70 16.80 12.45
C TYR A 733 -41.00 18.02 13.34
N ASN A 734 -39.98 18.64 13.90
CA ASN A 734 -40.13 19.83 14.74
C ASN A 734 -40.70 21.03 13.96
N ALA A 735 -40.36 21.18 12.67
CA ALA A 735 -40.92 22.21 11.81
C ALA A 735 -42.40 21.95 11.48
N ALA A 736 -42.79 20.69 11.25
CA ALA A 736 -44.16 20.30 10.97
C ALA A 736 -45.08 20.31 12.21
N PHE A 737 -44.50 20.11 13.40
CA PHE A 737 -45.20 20.07 14.68
C PHE A 737 -44.51 20.97 15.72
N PRO A 738 -44.51 22.30 15.51
CA PRO A 738 -43.90 23.22 16.46
C PRO A 738 -44.56 23.06 17.83
N LYS A 739 -43.73 22.98 18.88
CA LYS A 739 -44.24 22.99 20.25
C LYS A 739 -45.05 24.28 20.46
N PRO A 740 -46.18 24.25 21.18
CA PRO A 740 -46.89 25.48 21.53
C PRO A 740 -45.92 26.41 22.25
N GLU A 741 -45.82 27.66 21.81
CA GLU A 741 -45.07 28.70 22.52
C GLU A 741 -45.50 28.69 23.99
N GLN A 742 -44.55 28.49 24.91
CA GLN A 742 -44.84 28.80 26.31
C GLN A 742 -45.11 30.30 26.38
N PRO A 743 -46.25 30.74 26.95
CA PRO A 743 -46.47 32.16 27.16
C PRO A 743 -45.36 32.69 28.07
N ASP A 744 -44.74 33.79 27.66
CA ASP A 744 -43.73 34.53 28.42
C ASP A 744 -44.16 34.65 29.89
N THR A 745 -43.55 33.85 30.75
CA THR A 745 -43.64 34.06 32.20
C THR A 745 -42.68 35.19 32.55
N LYS A 746 -43.14 36.43 32.39
CA LYS A 746 -42.55 37.55 33.13
C LYS A 746 -42.63 37.21 34.62
N PRO A 747 -41.51 37.26 35.37
CA PRO A 747 -41.55 37.04 36.81
C PRO A 747 -42.35 38.17 37.45
N GLY A 748 -43.47 37.83 38.08
CA GLY A 748 -44.16 38.73 38.98
C GLY A 748 -43.30 38.96 40.22
N ALA A 749 -42.86 40.20 40.39
CA ALA A 749 -42.27 40.67 41.64
C ALA A 749 -43.05 41.89 42.14
N GLY A 750 -43.75 41.68 43.26
CA GLY A 750 -43.73 42.57 44.41
C GLY A 750 -44.34 43.97 44.29
N ASN A 751 -45.48 44.14 44.96
CA ASN A 751 -45.93 45.41 45.54
C ASN A 751 -44.76 46.28 46.04
N GLN A 752 -44.61 47.49 45.47
CA GLN A 752 -44.27 48.68 46.24
C GLN A 752 -45.07 49.89 45.74
N THR A 753 -45.65 50.55 46.71
CA THR A 753 -46.41 51.81 46.71
C THR A 753 -45.69 52.97 46.02
N GLY A 754 -46.43 53.80 45.26
CA GLY A 754 -45.94 55.15 44.92
C GLY A 754 -46.60 55.85 43.72
N SER A 755 -47.62 56.66 44.01
CA SER A 755 -48.03 57.91 43.34
C SER A 755 -48.14 58.06 41.80
N GLN A 756 -49.39 58.36 41.40
CA GLN A 756 -49.85 59.49 40.57
C GLN A 756 -49.34 59.72 39.12
N GLY A 757 -50.34 59.92 38.25
CA GLY A 757 -50.30 60.68 37.00
C GLY A 757 -49.89 59.84 35.79
N GLY A 758 -50.62 59.76 34.68
CA GLY A 758 -51.65 60.61 34.11
C GLY A 758 -51.41 60.64 32.59
N GLN A 759 -52.48 60.43 31.81
CA GLN A 759 -52.60 60.72 30.35
C GLN A 759 -51.73 59.90 29.38
N SER A 760 -52.31 59.01 28.56
CA SER A 760 -53.13 59.24 27.35
C SER A 760 -52.34 59.71 26.12
N GLY A 761 -52.49 58.98 25.00
CA GLY A 761 -52.12 59.41 23.65
C GLY A 761 -51.20 58.41 22.96
N SER A 762 -51.69 57.29 22.41
CA SER A 762 -52.43 57.15 21.14
C SER A 762 -51.64 57.56 19.90
N GLN A 763 -51.65 56.61 18.94
CA GLN A 763 -51.53 56.77 17.50
C GLN A 763 -50.12 56.89 16.92
N GLN A 764 -49.65 55.85 16.21
CA GLN A 764 -50.07 55.33 14.89
C GLN A 764 -49.24 55.96 13.77
N GLY A 765 -48.56 55.08 13.04
CA GLY A 765 -48.35 55.19 11.60
C GLY A 765 -47.28 56.20 11.20
N GLN A 766 -46.45 55.96 10.20
CA GLN A 766 -46.76 55.26 8.97
C GLN A 766 -45.48 54.79 8.28
N LYS A 767 -45.68 53.74 7.49
CA LYS A 767 -44.80 53.22 6.45
C LYS A 767 -44.38 54.28 5.43
N GLY A 768 -43.25 54.04 4.79
CA GLY A 768 -42.89 54.69 3.52
C GLY A 768 -41.64 54.05 2.93
N ASP A 769 -41.87 53.09 2.04
CA ASP A 769 -40.89 52.31 1.28
C ASP A 769 -39.96 53.19 0.41
N GLY A 770 -38.80 52.63 0.02
CA GLY A 770 -37.97 53.25 -1.01
C GLY A 770 -36.68 52.48 -1.31
N HIS A 771 -36.76 51.53 -2.25
CA HIS A 771 -35.64 50.83 -2.87
C HIS A 771 -34.63 51.77 -3.57
N GLY A 772 -33.36 51.39 -3.56
CA GLY A 772 -32.34 51.94 -4.47
C GLY A 772 -31.02 51.15 -4.42
N LYS A 773 -30.79 50.30 -5.42
CA LYS A 773 -29.53 49.59 -5.69
C LYS A 773 -28.42 50.57 -6.12
N GLY A 774 -27.15 50.19 -5.91
CA GLY A 774 -26.07 50.59 -6.84
C GLY A 774 -24.68 50.85 -6.26
N GLN A 775 -23.86 49.80 -6.26
CA GLN A 775 -22.47 49.74 -6.77
C GLN A 775 -21.34 50.70 -6.27
N THR A 776 -20.30 50.01 -5.77
CA THR A 776 -18.87 50.06 -6.15
C THR A 776 -17.90 51.11 -5.59
N ASN A 777 -16.74 50.54 -5.23
CA ASN A 777 -15.35 51.04 -5.28
C ASN A 777 -14.74 51.74 -4.05
N ALA A 778 -13.88 50.94 -3.39
CA ALA A 778 -12.43 51.10 -3.28
C ALA A 778 -11.82 52.31 -2.53
N GLY A 779 -11.13 51.95 -1.44
CA GLY A 779 -9.88 52.54 -0.93
C GLY A 779 -10.01 53.65 0.11
N PRO A 780 -8.93 54.04 0.82
CA PRO A 780 -7.69 53.33 1.14
C PRO A 780 -7.25 53.48 2.62
N ASP A 781 -6.16 52.80 2.97
CA ASP A 781 -5.09 53.10 3.94
C ASP A 781 -5.34 53.90 5.24
N ALA A 782 -4.67 53.39 6.29
CA ALA A 782 -3.67 54.12 7.10
C ALA A 782 -3.89 54.10 8.63
N THR A 783 -2.88 53.50 9.29
CA THR A 783 -2.17 54.00 10.49
C THR A 783 -2.86 54.01 11.85
N ALA A 784 -2.21 53.36 12.83
CA ALA A 784 -1.47 54.01 13.94
C ALA A 784 -1.32 53.02 15.12
N SER A 785 -0.09 52.57 15.43
CA SER A 785 0.77 53.07 16.53
C SER A 785 0.29 52.62 17.93
N THR A 786 1.02 51.79 18.68
CA THR A 786 2.10 52.09 19.65
C THR A 786 2.08 50.90 20.63
N GLY A 787 3.10 50.46 21.38
CA GLY A 787 4.42 50.97 21.72
C GLY A 787 5.18 49.85 22.46
N ALA A 788 6.45 50.12 22.75
CA ALA A 788 7.47 49.21 23.26
C ALA A 788 7.36 48.88 24.76
N ASP A 789 7.99 47.78 25.20
CA ASP A 789 9.03 47.80 26.26
C ASP A 789 9.78 46.44 26.44
N VAL A 790 11.08 46.48 26.12
CA VAL A 790 12.30 45.97 26.82
C VAL A 790 12.29 44.65 27.67
N VAL A 791 12.84 43.54 27.11
CA VAL A 791 14.01 42.66 27.48
C VAL A 791 14.52 42.64 28.97
N PRO A 792 15.10 41.56 29.60
CA PRO A 792 15.84 40.38 29.05
C PRO A 792 15.69 38.96 29.70
N VAL A 793 16.17 37.96 28.95
CA VAL A 793 17.05 36.80 29.31
C VAL A 793 16.98 36.18 30.73
N ALA A 794 16.63 34.89 30.81
CA ALA A 794 17.42 33.86 31.53
C ALA A 794 16.91 32.44 31.25
N VAL A 795 17.71 31.72 30.46
CA VAL A 795 17.75 30.25 30.37
C VAL A 795 18.33 29.70 31.70
N ILE A 796 17.99 28.45 32.03
CA ILE A 796 18.38 27.62 33.19
C ILE A 796 17.29 27.53 34.26
N ALA A 797 16.43 26.50 34.17
CA ALA A 797 16.01 25.64 35.28
C ALA A 797 14.71 24.89 34.95
N MET A 798 14.79 23.75 34.25
CA MET A 798 13.81 22.65 34.42
C MET A 798 14.47 21.33 34.00
N MET A 799 15.50 20.94 34.75
CA MET A 799 16.05 19.59 34.72
C MET A 799 16.26 19.10 36.16
N THR A 800 15.22 19.22 37.00
CA THR A 800 15.22 18.73 38.40
C THR A 800 13.79 18.50 38.92
N ILE A 801 12.88 17.97 38.10
CA ILE A 801 11.59 17.42 38.58
C ILE A 801 11.27 16.16 37.78
N LEU A 802 12.07 15.10 37.95
CA LEU A 802 11.72 13.74 37.51
C LEU A 802 12.49 12.63 38.24
N LEU A 803 12.99 12.92 39.45
CA LEU A 803 13.67 11.93 40.30
C LEU A 803 13.09 11.80 41.73
N ALA A 804 11.85 12.25 41.95
CA ALA A 804 11.17 12.16 43.25
C ALA A 804 9.86 11.35 43.24
N GLY A 805 9.56 10.62 42.14
CA GLY A 805 8.30 9.86 41.99
C GLY A 805 8.40 8.33 42.12
N VAL A 806 9.60 7.75 42.25
CA VAL A 806 9.82 6.29 42.11
C VAL A 806 10.21 5.59 43.43
N LEU A 807 10.14 6.28 44.58
CA LEU A 807 10.61 5.72 45.87
C LEU A 807 9.57 5.63 46.99
N VAL A 808 8.27 5.63 46.65
CA VAL A 808 7.18 5.49 47.66
C VAL A 808 6.25 4.28 47.44
N LEU A 809 6.45 3.45 46.40
CA LEU A 809 5.55 2.32 46.11
C LEU A 809 6.16 0.91 46.23
N ILE A 810 7.34 0.77 46.85
CA ILE A 810 7.89 -0.54 47.25
C ILE A 810 7.95 -0.60 48.78
N LYS A 811 6.79 -0.55 49.44
CA LYS A 811 6.63 -0.95 50.86
C LYS A 811 5.17 -1.17 51.27
N ARG A 812 4.48 -2.04 50.53
CA ARG A 812 3.20 -2.72 50.84
C ARG A 812 2.98 -3.54 49.57
N GLU A 813 3.28 -4.82 49.48
CA GLU A 813 2.54 -5.90 50.13
C GLU A 813 3.43 -7.16 50.23
N HIS A 814 3.66 -7.60 51.45
CA HIS A 814 3.86 -9.01 51.77
C HIS A 814 3.30 -9.18 53.17
N HIS A 815 2.06 -9.70 53.27
CA HIS A 815 1.67 -10.69 54.28
C HIS A 815 0.18 -11.07 54.17
N LEU A 816 -0.04 -12.40 54.22
CA LEU A 816 -1.28 -13.17 54.52
C LEU A 816 -2.13 -13.54 53.28
N SER A 817 -1.98 -14.74 52.71
CA SER A 817 -2.49 -16.06 53.14
C SER A 817 -4.02 -16.24 53.04
N ARG A 818 -4.48 -16.84 51.93
CA ARG A 818 -5.21 -18.12 51.87
C ARG A 818 -5.42 -18.53 50.42
#